data_AF-A0A7K6YBH9-F1
#
_entry.id   AF-A0A7K6YBH9-F1
#
_cell.length_a   1.000
_cell.length_b   1.000
_cell.length_c   1.000
_cell.angle_alpha   90.00
_cell.angle_beta   90.00
_cell.angle_gamma   90.00
#
_symmetry.space_group_name_H-M   'P 1'
#
loop_
_entity.id
_entity.type
_entity.pdbx_description
1 polymer ?
#
loop_
_entity_poly.entity_id
_entity_poly.type
_entity_poly.pdbx_seq_one_letter_code
_entity_poly.pdbx_strand_id
1 'polypeptide(L)'
;QIEALMMEMQNPDTGIKMQTQRVMITNIPHAVAGNGILQWILQRLQITEEEALHLGDLFVKYGYIYPLQEPKNLTLKTDGSLYRFQTPYFWPAQSWPADDTDYAIYLAKKNIKRKGILEEYEKEHYNMLNQKINYKWDFVIMQAKEQYKAGKERKKADRYALDCQERAYWLVNRTPPGMLDVLEYGIDRVTDPNENKKKTMDVYRREIMYYQQAIMKSRVKSSVSLGGLVKYSEQFLSNDPILSGCLPSNPWITDDPEFWDLNAKLVEVPTRMRVERWAFNFSELIRDPKGRQNFQLFLKKEFSGENLSFWEACEDLKYGDQSKVKEKAEEIYKLFLAPGARRWINIDGTTMGITVKGLKHPHRYVLDAAQTHIYMLMKKDSYGRYLKSPIYKEMLAKAVVPQETVKKRQVKLDVIVGSTFPFGRRQLRSSPSPVILRQQEEEAKAREAATTVDITQPCHLASPAPRLAVYAGTGTLPWLPACLPPGPSRLSPASPGPPALPHSTACPSPISVALDSMAGAERDSEGTGPSPFPSSSRKSHAAALSFGRFLKRGCWTSPVMATLSPKCPAVPHGKVQPLGEREQRLRPDTKAVSSFFQIKMDAPLESRIHPIDSAEGEDNRPRARKDSAKEVICPWESPVEEGRAG
;
A
#
# COMPACT_ATOMS: atom_id res chain seq x y z
N GLN A 1 7.82 -9.61 -14.54
CA GLN A 1 8.14 -8.24 -15.02
C GLN A 1 9.59 -8.14 -15.49
N ILE A 2 10.60 -8.30 -14.61
CA ILE A 2 12.03 -8.31 -14.99
C ILE A 2 12.30 -9.26 -16.17
N GLU A 3 11.73 -10.47 -16.11
CA GLU A 3 11.76 -11.49 -17.19
C GLU A 3 11.41 -10.94 -18.59
N ALA A 4 10.40 -10.08 -18.71
CA ALA A 4 10.00 -9.51 -20.00
C ALA A 4 11.08 -8.55 -20.52
N LEU A 5 11.67 -7.73 -19.64
CA LEU A 5 12.81 -6.89 -19.99
C LEU A 5 14.04 -7.74 -20.35
N MET A 6 14.27 -8.88 -19.69
CA MET A 6 15.35 -9.80 -20.08
C MET A 6 15.15 -10.38 -21.49
N MET A 7 13.92 -10.73 -21.86
CA MET A 7 13.60 -11.20 -23.22
C MET A 7 13.76 -10.08 -24.26
N GLU A 8 13.37 -8.84 -23.94
CA GLU A 8 13.62 -7.67 -24.80
C GLU A 8 15.12 -7.37 -24.95
N MET A 9 15.90 -7.42 -23.87
CA MET A 9 17.36 -7.24 -23.90
C MET A 9 18.10 -8.32 -24.71
N GLN A 10 17.49 -9.50 -24.88
CA GLN A 10 18.01 -10.62 -25.67
C GLN A 10 17.50 -10.64 -27.12
N ASN A 11 16.63 -9.72 -27.53
CA ASN A 11 16.09 -9.68 -28.89
C ASN A 11 17.22 -9.49 -29.93
N PRO A 12 17.29 -10.29 -31.01
CA PRO A 12 18.38 -10.18 -32.00
C PRO A 12 18.47 -8.83 -32.72
N ASP A 13 17.33 -8.15 -32.92
CA ASP A 13 17.20 -6.94 -33.74
C ASP A 13 17.21 -5.67 -32.89
N THR A 14 16.58 -5.71 -31.69
CA THR A 14 16.36 -4.55 -30.81
C THR A 14 17.00 -4.67 -29.41
N GLY A 15 17.57 -5.83 -29.10
CA GLY A 15 18.27 -6.10 -27.84
C GLY A 15 19.73 -5.62 -27.85
N ILE A 16 20.50 -6.09 -26.87
CA ILE A 16 21.90 -5.69 -26.72
C ILE A 16 22.79 -6.58 -27.60
N LYS A 17 23.62 -5.95 -28.44
CA LYS A 17 24.58 -6.63 -29.33
C LYS A 17 25.61 -7.44 -28.54
N MET A 18 25.34 -8.73 -28.38
CA MET A 18 26.23 -9.67 -27.69
C MET A 18 27.45 -10.01 -28.54
N GLN A 19 28.60 -10.22 -27.92
CA GLN A 19 29.86 -10.50 -28.62
C GLN A 19 30.55 -11.76 -28.07
N THR A 20 31.43 -12.36 -28.87
CA THR A 20 32.36 -13.39 -28.36
C THR A 20 33.61 -12.70 -27.85
N GLN A 21 33.86 -12.76 -26.54
CA GLN A 21 34.98 -12.08 -25.90
C GLN A 21 35.87 -13.05 -25.13
N ARG A 22 37.18 -12.76 -25.08
CA ARG A 22 38.17 -13.60 -24.41
C ARG A 22 38.27 -13.24 -22.93
N VAL A 23 37.74 -14.10 -22.07
CA VAL A 23 37.90 -14.00 -20.61
C VAL A 23 39.05 -14.91 -20.20
N MET A 24 40.12 -14.33 -19.67
CA MET A 24 41.39 -14.99 -19.34
C MET A 24 42.00 -15.76 -20.54
N ILE A 25 41.76 -17.07 -20.62
CA ILE A 25 42.33 -18.01 -21.60
C ILE A 25 41.22 -18.72 -22.41
N THR A 26 39.97 -18.29 -22.27
CA THR A 26 38.80 -18.89 -22.93
C THR A 26 37.96 -17.83 -23.64
N ASN A 27 37.64 -18.07 -24.91
CA ASN A 27 36.66 -17.29 -25.64
C ASN A 27 35.25 -17.68 -25.15
N ILE A 28 34.48 -16.71 -24.68
CA ILE A 28 33.11 -16.90 -24.18
C ILE A 28 32.17 -16.23 -25.19
N PRO A 29 31.29 -16.99 -25.87
CA PRO A 29 30.30 -16.42 -26.79
C PRO A 29 29.16 -15.77 -25.99
N HIS A 30 28.49 -14.78 -26.56
CA HIS A 30 27.36 -14.07 -25.94
C HIS A 30 27.69 -13.37 -24.61
N ALA A 31 28.85 -12.72 -24.54
CA ALA A 31 29.18 -11.75 -23.49
C ALA A 31 28.63 -10.37 -23.85
N VAL A 32 28.29 -9.58 -22.82
CA VAL A 32 27.77 -8.21 -22.94
C VAL A 32 28.54 -7.32 -21.95
N ALA A 33 28.90 -6.09 -22.35
CA ALA A 33 29.58 -5.13 -21.47
C ALA A 33 28.58 -4.38 -20.58
N GLY A 34 28.97 -4.06 -19.34
CA GLY A 34 28.13 -3.39 -18.35
C GLY A 34 27.62 -2.02 -18.79
N ASN A 35 28.46 -1.22 -19.47
CA ASN A 35 28.05 0.03 -20.12
C ASN A 35 26.94 -0.17 -21.16
N GLY A 36 26.96 -1.26 -21.94
CA GLY A 36 25.94 -1.60 -22.93
C GLY A 36 24.60 -1.98 -22.30
N ILE A 37 24.62 -2.59 -21.12
CA ILE A 37 23.42 -2.86 -20.31
C ILE A 37 22.80 -1.54 -19.83
N LEU A 38 23.60 -0.65 -19.23
CA LEU A 38 23.13 0.65 -18.73
C LEU A 38 22.53 1.50 -19.86
N GLN A 39 23.23 1.63 -20.99
CA GLN A 39 22.80 2.44 -22.12
C GLN A 39 21.50 1.92 -22.76
N TRP A 40 21.33 0.59 -22.85
CA TRP A 40 20.07 0.01 -23.32
C TRP A 40 18.91 0.30 -22.35
N ILE A 41 19.14 0.16 -21.03
CA ILE A 41 18.12 0.46 -20.00
C ILE A 41 17.68 1.93 -20.09
N LEU A 42 18.64 2.86 -20.17
CA LEU A 42 18.41 4.30 -20.35
C LEU A 42 17.56 4.58 -21.60
N GLN A 43 17.98 4.10 -22.76
CA GLN A 43 17.29 4.34 -24.04
C GLN A 43 15.89 3.70 -24.08
N ARG A 44 15.73 2.50 -23.50
CA ARG A 44 14.49 1.72 -23.56
C ARG A 44 13.42 2.20 -22.59
N LEU A 45 13.82 2.68 -21.41
CA LEU A 45 12.89 3.06 -20.33
C LEU A 45 12.75 4.57 -20.12
N GLN A 46 13.66 5.40 -20.65
CA GLN A 46 13.63 6.87 -20.54
C GLN A 46 13.66 7.36 -19.08
N ILE A 47 14.52 6.74 -18.27
CA ILE A 47 14.74 7.02 -16.84
C ILE A 47 16.10 7.68 -16.58
N THR A 48 16.38 8.10 -15.34
CA THR A 48 17.68 8.68 -14.95
C THR A 48 18.81 7.65 -14.92
N GLU A 49 20.07 8.09 -14.89
CA GLU A 49 21.23 7.19 -14.81
C GLU A 49 21.30 6.46 -13.47
N GLU A 50 20.93 7.14 -12.37
CA GLU A 50 20.84 6.56 -11.03
C GLU A 50 19.77 5.46 -10.95
N GLU A 51 18.59 5.68 -11.55
CA GLU A 51 17.52 4.68 -11.64
C GLU A 51 17.90 3.51 -12.57
N ALA A 52 18.50 3.80 -13.73
CA ALA A 52 18.95 2.78 -14.67
C ALA A 52 20.05 1.89 -14.08
N LEU A 53 21.01 2.49 -13.37
CA LEU A 53 22.06 1.77 -12.65
C LEU A 53 21.44 0.92 -11.53
N HIS A 54 20.56 1.48 -10.71
CA HIS A 54 19.90 0.73 -9.63
C HIS A 54 19.09 -0.46 -10.16
N LEU A 55 18.34 -0.28 -11.25
CA LEU A 55 17.57 -1.34 -11.89
C LEU A 55 18.48 -2.43 -12.49
N GLY A 56 19.58 -2.04 -13.14
CA GLY A 56 20.60 -2.97 -13.61
C GLY A 56 21.28 -3.74 -12.47
N ASP A 57 21.51 -3.08 -11.33
CA ASP A 57 22.01 -3.69 -10.11
C ASP A 57 21.05 -4.78 -9.58
N LEU A 58 19.74 -4.54 -9.65
CA LEU A 58 18.72 -5.53 -9.30
C LEU A 58 18.70 -6.71 -10.29
N PHE A 59 18.89 -6.48 -11.59
CA PHE A 59 19.00 -7.56 -12.59
C PHE A 59 20.19 -8.49 -12.30
N VAL A 60 21.30 -7.94 -11.80
CA VAL A 60 22.46 -8.73 -11.38
C VAL A 60 22.22 -9.45 -10.04
N LYS A 61 21.64 -8.77 -9.05
CA LYS A 61 21.38 -9.35 -7.71
C LYS A 61 20.41 -10.52 -7.77
N TYR A 62 19.28 -10.38 -8.47
CA TYR A 62 18.33 -11.48 -8.70
C TYR A 62 18.86 -12.56 -9.67
N GLY A 63 20.10 -12.44 -10.18
CA GLY A 63 20.76 -13.46 -10.97
C GLY A 63 20.29 -13.62 -12.41
N TYR A 64 19.44 -12.71 -12.94
CA TYR A 64 19.02 -12.71 -14.35
C TYR A 64 20.19 -12.40 -15.30
N ILE A 65 21.18 -11.66 -14.80
CA ILE A 65 22.45 -11.35 -15.45
C ILE A 65 23.55 -11.63 -14.43
N TYR A 66 24.70 -12.17 -14.85
CA TYR A 66 25.83 -12.42 -13.92
C TYR A 66 27.17 -11.96 -14.49
N PRO A 67 28.09 -11.46 -13.64
CA PRO A 67 29.41 -11.02 -14.08
C PRO A 67 30.36 -12.20 -14.34
N LEU A 68 31.25 -12.05 -15.31
CA LEU A 68 32.25 -13.03 -15.72
C LEU A 68 33.61 -12.82 -15.01
N GLN A 69 33.86 -11.61 -14.52
CA GLN A 69 34.90 -11.24 -13.55
C GLN A 69 34.28 -11.12 -12.15
N GLU A 70 35.07 -11.26 -11.07
CA GLU A 70 34.62 -11.06 -9.67
C GLU A 70 33.23 -11.67 -9.33
N PRO A 71 32.97 -12.97 -9.53
CA PRO A 71 31.60 -13.52 -9.54
C PRO A 71 30.79 -13.35 -8.26
N LYS A 72 31.42 -13.03 -7.12
CA LYS A 72 30.75 -12.71 -5.84
C LYS A 72 30.21 -11.28 -5.77
N ASN A 73 30.69 -10.39 -6.64
CA ASN A 73 30.35 -8.98 -6.67
C ASN A 73 29.09 -8.78 -7.53
N LEU A 74 27.92 -9.10 -6.96
CA LEU A 74 26.63 -9.03 -7.64
C LEU A 74 26.13 -7.57 -7.77
N THR A 75 26.85 -6.79 -8.58
CA THR A 75 26.52 -5.41 -8.95
C THR A 75 26.75 -5.17 -10.43
N LEU A 76 26.05 -4.21 -11.03
CA LEU A 76 26.32 -3.73 -12.37
C LEU A 76 27.40 -2.63 -12.34
N LYS A 77 28.57 -2.93 -12.91
CA LYS A 77 29.62 -1.94 -13.17
C LYS A 77 29.33 -1.25 -14.51
N THR A 78 29.47 0.07 -14.55
CA THR A 78 29.17 0.92 -15.72
C THR A 78 30.31 0.99 -16.74
N ASP A 79 31.30 0.10 -16.61
CA ASP A 79 32.54 0.07 -17.39
C ASP A 79 32.52 -1.07 -18.44
N GLY A 80 33.71 -1.49 -18.87
CA GLY A 80 33.91 -2.64 -19.75
C GLY A 80 33.83 -4.02 -19.08
N SER A 81 33.38 -4.11 -17.82
CA SER A 81 33.16 -5.40 -17.13
C SER A 81 32.14 -6.23 -17.89
N LEU A 82 32.36 -7.54 -17.93
CA LEU A 82 31.62 -8.44 -18.82
C LEU A 82 30.60 -9.26 -18.05
N TYR A 83 29.41 -9.28 -18.60
CA TYR A 83 28.23 -9.93 -18.06
C TYR A 83 27.70 -10.95 -19.07
N ARG A 84 26.88 -11.87 -18.58
CA ARG A 84 26.13 -12.83 -19.40
C ARG A 84 24.73 -13.02 -18.84
N PHE A 85 23.74 -13.18 -19.72
CA PHE A 85 22.38 -13.52 -19.32
C PHE A 85 22.30 -14.92 -18.72
N GLN A 86 21.44 -15.05 -17.72
CA GLN A 86 21.05 -16.31 -17.11
C GLN A 86 20.01 -17.03 -17.97
N THR A 87 20.04 -18.36 -17.99
CA THR A 87 19.00 -19.16 -18.67
C THR A 87 17.70 -19.11 -17.85
N PRO A 88 16.51 -19.08 -18.48
CA PRO A 88 15.22 -19.12 -17.76
C PRO A 88 15.07 -20.25 -16.75
N TYR A 89 15.75 -21.39 -16.95
CA TYR A 89 15.79 -22.50 -16.00
C TYR A 89 16.37 -22.10 -14.62
N PHE A 90 17.25 -21.09 -14.58
CA PHE A 90 17.91 -20.58 -13.38
C PHE A 90 17.39 -19.19 -12.96
N TRP A 91 16.23 -18.75 -13.45
CA TRP A 91 15.58 -17.53 -12.96
C TRP A 91 14.84 -17.80 -11.63
N PRO A 92 14.73 -16.81 -10.72
CA PRO A 92 14.04 -17.00 -9.44
C PRO A 92 12.52 -17.10 -9.64
N ALA A 93 11.93 -18.23 -9.22
CA ALA A 93 10.50 -18.52 -9.39
C ALA A 93 9.74 -18.39 -8.05
N GLN A 94 8.60 -17.69 -8.06
CA GLN A 94 7.81 -17.38 -6.85
C GLN A 94 7.37 -18.63 -6.05
N SER A 95 7.12 -19.76 -6.72
CA SER A 95 6.58 -20.98 -6.11
C SER A 95 7.63 -22.04 -5.74
N TRP A 96 8.89 -21.87 -6.13
CA TRP A 96 9.90 -22.93 -6.05
C TRP A 96 11.25 -22.35 -5.57
N PRO A 97 11.52 -22.32 -4.25
CA PRO A 97 12.85 -22.02 -3.73
C PRO A 97 13.83 -23.14 -4.13
N ALA A 98 15.11 -22.80 -4.30
CA ALA A 98 16.12 -23.79 -4.70
C ALA A 98 16.27 -24.93 -3.66
N ASP A 99 16.27 -26.16 -4.15
CA ASP A 99 16.16 -27.36 -3.32
C ASP A 99 17.50 -27.76 -2.67
N ASP A 100 17.47 -28.20 -1.40
CA ASP A 100 18.67 -28.65 -0.68
C ASP A 100 19.32 -29.89 -1.32
N THR A 101 18.53 -30.70 -2.03
CA THR A 101 19.04 -31.88 -2.75
C THR A 101 19.91 -31.45 -3.94
N ASP A 102 19.49 -30.43 -4.69
CA ASP A 102 20.25 -29.95 -5.84
C ASP A 102 21.50 -29.17 -5.42
N TYR A 103 21.44 -28.43 -4.31
CA TYR A 103 22.63 -27.78 -3.75
C TYR A 103 23.67 -28.82 -3.29
N ALA A 104 23.22 -29.92 -2.68
CA ALA A 104 24.12 -31.04 -2.34
C ALA A 104 24.75 -31.69 -3.59
N ILE A 105 24.00 -31.87 -4.68
CA ILE A 105 24.51 -32.37 -5.96
C ILE A 105 25.56 -31.40 -6.54
N TYR A 106 25.30 -30.09 -6.49
CA TYR A 106 26.25 -29.07 -6.92
C TYR A 106 27.57 -29.11 -6.14
N LEU A 107 27.50 -29.11 -4.80
CA LEU A 107 28.69 -29.14 -3.94
C LEU A 107 29.46 -30.46 -4.08
N ALA A 108 28.77 -31.60 -4.20
CA ALA A 108 29.39 -32.90 -4.48
C ALA A 108 30.13 -32.89 -5.83
N LYS A 109 29.50 -32.37 -6.89
CA LYS A 109 30.10 -32.22 -8.24
C LYS A 109 31.31 -31.29 -8.22
N LYS A 110 31.24 -30.18 -7.46
CA LYS A 110 32.35 -29.24 -7.24
C LYS A 110 33.54 -29.94 -6.56
N ASN A 111 33.30 -30.73 -5.52
CA ASN A 111 34.33 -31.50 -4.80
C ASN A 111 34.96 -32.62 -5.66
N ILE A 112 34.15 -33.35 -6.44
CA ILE A 112 34.62 -34.37 -7.40
C ILE A 112 35.53 -33.75 -8.47
N LYS A 113 35.19 -32.53 -8.95
CA LYS A 113 35.94 -31.83 -9.99
C LYS A 113 37.36 -31.47 -9.56
N ARG A 114 37.57 -31.06 -8.30
CA ARG A 114 38.88 -30.88 -7.66
C ARG A 114 38.71 -30.93 -6.14
N LYS A 115 39.30 -31.94 -5.49
CA LYS A 115 39.30 -32.04 -4.02
C LYS A 115 39.83 -30.73 -3.40
N GLY A 116 39.12 -30.20 -2.41
CA GLY A 116 39.51 -28.98 -1.71
C GLY A 116 39.18 -27.65 -2.42
N ILE A 117 38.43 -27.66 -3.54
CA ILE A 117 37.99 -26.42 -4.23
C ILE A 117 36.69 -25.81 -3.67
N LEU A 118 36.12 -26.43 -2.63
CA LEU A 118 35.04 -25.84 -1.84
C LEU A 118 35.59 -24.70 -0.98
N GLU A 119 34.83 -23.62 -0.84
CA GLU A 119 35.10 -22.55 0.12
C GLU A 119 34.65 -22.95 1.53
N GLU A 120 35.03 -22.20 2.56
CA GLU A 120 34.78 -22.52 3.98
C GLU A 120 33.28 -22.70 4.28
N TYR A 121 32.45 -21.73 3.93
CA TYR A 121 31.00 -21.82 4.10
C TYR A 121 30.36 -22.94 3.25
N GLU A 122 30.95 -23.27 2.09
CA GLU A 122 30.49 -24.41 1.27
C GLU A 122 30.87 -25.76 1.89
N LYS A 123 31.99 -25.87 2.61
CA LYS A 123 32.35 -27.07 3.38
C LYS A 123 31.37 -27.27 4.53
N GLU A 124 31.03 -26.19 5.23
CA GLU A 124 30.02 -26.20 6.30
C GLU A 124 28.65 -26.62 5.76
N HIS A 125 28.17 -25.99 4.68
CA HIS A 125 26.93 -26.39 4.00
C HIS A 125 26.98 -27.84 3.49
N TYR A 126 28.07 -28.29 2.87
CA TYR A 126 28.21 -29.67 2.39
C TYR A 126 28.13 -30.70 3.53
N ASN A 127 28.78 -30.42 4.65
CA ASN A 127 28.73 -31.27 5.84
C ASN A 127 27.34 -31.27 6.48
N MET A 128 26.70 -30.10 6.60
CA MET A 128 25.32 -29.96 7.08
C MET A 128 24.32 -30.74 6.20
N LEU A 129 24.43 -30.63 4.88
CA LEU A 129 23.56 -31.34 3.93
C LEU A 129 23.79 -32.86 3.99
N ASN A 130 25.05 -33.31 4.07
CA ASN A 130 25.38 -34.72 4.25
C ASN A 130 24.74 -35.32 5.52
N GLN A 131 24.59 -34.53 6.59
CA GLN A 131 23.84 -34.94 7.79
C GLN A 131 22.32 -34.85 7.57
N LYS A 132 21.81 -33.72 7.07
CA LYS A 132 20.36 -33.41 6.93
C LYS A 132 19.63 -34.33 5.94
N ILE A 133 20.27 -34.70 4.84
CA ILE A 133 19.69 -35.54 3.77
C ILE A 133 20.51 -36.81 3.50
N ASN A 134 21.16 -37.35 4.54
CA ASN A 134 22.01 -38.55 4.44
C ASN A 134 21.32 -39.75 3.75
N TYR A 135 20.02 -39.93 3.99
CA TYR A 135 19.19 -40.98 3.39
C TYR A 135 19.01 -40.86 1.86
N LYS A 136 19.43 -39.75 1.23
CA LYS A 136 19.52 -39.55 -0.23
C LYS A 136 20.96 -39.49 -0.74
N TRP A 137 21.97 -39.72 0.10
CA TRP A 137 23.35 -39.35 -0.25
C TRP A 137 23.94 -40.16 -1.40
N ASP A 138 23.63 -41.45 -1.51
CA ASP A 138 24.03 -42.27 -2.67
C ASP A 138 23.46 -41.72 -3.98
N PHE A 139 22.21 -41.23 -3.95
CA PHE A 139 21.58 -40.57 -5.09
C PHE A 139 22.26 -39.24 -5.44
N VAL A 140 22.57 -38.41 -4.44
CA VAL A 140 23.34 -37.16 -4.62
C VAL A 140 24.69 -37.42 -5.27
N ILE A 141 25.42 -38.42 -4.78
CA ILE A 141 26.73 -38.82 -5.31
C ILE A 141 26.63 -39.45 -6.70
N MET A 142 25.58 -40.21 -6.99
CA MET A 142 25.30 -40.75 -8.34
C MET A 142 25.07 -39.62 -9.35
N GLN A 143 24.15 -38.69 -9.06
CA GLN A 143 23.86 -37.54 -9.92
C GLN A 143 25.08 -36.63 -10.11
N ALA A 144 25.84 -36.37 -9.05
CA ALA A 144 27.06 -35.56 -9.14
C ALA A 144 28.14 -36.21 -10.04
N LYS A 145 28.28 -37.54 -10.01
CA LYS A 145 29.17 -38.30 -10.91
C LYS A 145 28.67 -38.27 -12.36
N GLU A 146 27.37 -38.46 -12.58
CA GLU A 146 26.74 -38.46 -13.90
C GLU A 146 26.89 -37.09 -14.60
N GLN A 147 26.50 -36.01 -13.92
CA GLN A 147 26.67 -34.64 -14.42
C GLN A 147 28.14 -34.28 -14.67
N TYR A 148 29.07 -34.74 -13.80
CA TYR A 148 30.51 -34.53 -14.01
C TYR A 148 31.04 -35.29 -15.24
N LYS A 149 30.51 -36.50 -15.54
CA LYS A 149 30.84 -37.24 -16.76
C LYS A 149 30.32 -36.51 -18.00
N ALA A 150 29.03 -36.19 -18.06
CA ALA A 150 28.43 -35.46 -19.19
C ALA A 150 29.10 -34.09 -19.42
N GLY A 151 29.54 -33.43 -18.35
CA GLY A 151 30.33 -32.20 -18.43
C GLY A 151 31.69 -32.37 -19.12
N LYS A 152 32.34 -33.55 -19.00
CA LYS A 152 33.62 -33.86 -19.66
C LYS A 152 33.51 -34.04 -21.17
N GLU A 153 32.34 -34.40 -21.67
CA GLU A 153 32.09 -34.63 -23.11
C GLU A 153 31.90 -33.29 -23.88
N ARG A 154 31.54 -32.20 -23.19
CA ARG A 154 31.37 -30.85 -23.78
C ARG A 154 32.71 -30.13 -24.00
N LYS A 155 32.77 -29.21 -24.97
CA LYS A 155 33.98 -28.40 -25.28
C LYS A 155 34.39 -27.54 -24.07
N LYS A 156 35.68 -27.17 -24.00
CA LYS A 156 36.26 -26.42 -22.86
C LYS A 156 35.56 -25.08 -22.58
N ALA A 157 35.18 -24.35 -23.63
CA ALA A 157 34.48 -23.06 -23.51
C ALA A 157 33.05 -23.25 -22.97
N ASP A 158 32.26 -24.13 -23.60
CA ASP A 158 30.88 -24.42 -23.22
C ASP A 158 30.80 -24.90 -21.76
N ARG A 159 31.71 -25.80 -21.37
CA ARG A 159 31.85 -26.28 -19.99
C ARG A 159 32.10 -25.14 -19.01
N TYR A 160 33.02 -24.21 -19.33
CA TYR A 160 33.30 -23.04 -18.49
C TYR A 160 32.09 -22.10 -18.38
N ALA A 161 31.36 -21.88 -19.48
CA ALA A 161 30.15 -21.06 -19.46
C ALA A 161 29.08 -21.66 -18.52
N LEU A 162 28.83 -22.96 -18.62
CA LEU A 162 27.90 -23.70 -17.74
C LEU A 162 28.37 -23.70 -16.27
N ASP A 163 29.66 -23.93 -16.03
CA ASP A 163 30.32 -23.86 -14.71
C ASP A 163 30.23 -22.47 -14.05
N CYS A 164 30.04 -21.39 -14.84
CA CYS A 164 29.79 -20.04 -14.34
C CYS A 164 28.29 -19.77 -14.16
N GLN A 165 27.47 -20.23 -15.09
CA GLN A 165 26.03 -20.07 -15.10
C GLN A 165 25.34 -20.70 -13.86
N GLU A 166 25.72 -21.93 -13.55
CA GLU A 166 25.25 -22.66 -12.37
C GLU A 166 25.80 -22.05 -11.06
N ARG A 167 27.04 -21.54 -11.08
CA ARG A 167 27.64 -20.87 -9.92
C ARG A 167 26.94 -19.55 -9.59
N ALA A 168 26.54 -18.78 -10.62
CA ALA A 168 25.78 -17.55 -10.45
C ALA A 168 24.41 -17.82 -9.81
N TYR A 169 23.72 -18.87 -10.26
CA TYR A 169 22.47 -19.32 -9.65
C TYR A 169 22.64 -19.64 -8.15
N TRP A 170 23.65 -20.41 -7.78
CA TRP A 170 23.89 -20.76 -6.37
C TRP A 170 24.39 -19.59 -5.51
N LEU A 171 25.11 -18.62 -6.09
CA LEU A 171 25.50 -17.40 -5.36
C LEU A 171 24.30 -16.51 -5.00
N VAL A 172 23.18 -16.61 -5.72
CA VAL A 172 21.92 -15.92 -5.40
C VAL A 172 21.02 -16.77 -4.49
N ASN A 173 20.93 -18.08 -4.73
CA ASN A 173 20.00 -18.96 -4.01
C ASN A 173 20.56 -19.56 -2.70
N ARG A 174 21.87 -19.44 -2.48
CA ARG A 174 22.60 -19.84 -1.26
C ARG A 174 23.78 -18.86 -1.06
N THR A 175 23.41 -17.62 -0.73
CA THR A 175 24.35 -16.49 -0.57
C THR A 175 25.47 -16.79 0.44
N PRO A 176 26.70 -16.28 0.22
CA PRO A 176 27.76 -16.36 1.21
C PRO A 176 27.40 -15.60 2.50
N PRO A 177 27.78 -16.08 3.70
CA PRO A 177 27.51 -15.38 4.96
C PRO A 177 27.98 -13.92 4.95
N GLY A 178 27.13 -13.01 5.39
CA GLY A 178 27.39 -11.56 5.41
C GLY A 178 27.05 -10.83 4.11
N MET A 179 26.67 -11.53 3.04
CA MET A 179 26.04 -10.92 1.85
C MET A 179 24.54 -10.72 2.08
N LEU A 180 23.94 -9.76 1.37
CA LEU A 180 22.49 -9.57 1.32
C LEU A 180 21.82 -10.76 0.62
N ASP A 181 20.90 -11.44 1.29
CA ASP A 181 19.95 -12.34 0.62
C ASP A 181 18.88 -11.49 -0.09
N VAL A 182 18.84 -11.58 -1.42
CA VAL A 182 17.87 -10.87 -2.26
C VAL A 182 16.54 -11.61 -2.38
N LEU A 183 16.49 -12.88 -1.95
CA LEU A 183 15.30 -13.72 -1.98
C LEU A 183 14.53 -13.70 -0.65
N GLU A 184 15.03 -13.00 0.38
CA GLU A 184 14.32 -12.79 1.64
C GLU A 184 13.07 -11.90 1.41
N TYR A 185 11.90 -12.54 1.31
CA TYR A 185 10.60 -11.87 1.14
C TYR A 185 9.90 -11.51 2.47
N GLY A 186 10.59 -11.66 3.60
CA GLY A 186 10.05 -11.45 4.95
C GLY A 186 9.28 -12.67 5.47
N ILE A 187 8.11 -12.43 6.08
CA ILE A 187 7.32 -13.47 6.77
C ILE A 187 6.37 -14.18 5.80
N ASP A 188 6.25 -15.49 5.93
CA ASP A 188 5.29 -16.34 5.22
C ASP A 188 3.83 -15.86 5.33
N ARG A 189 3.06 -16.09 4.26
CA ARG A 189 1.64 -15.72 4.20
C ARG A 189 0.76 -16.79 4.82
N VAL A 190 -0.04 -16.40 5.82
CA VAL A 190 -1.07 -17.25 6.49
C VAL A 190 -2.13 -17.82 5.51
N THR A 191 -2.24 -17.25 4.31
CA THR A 191 -2.96 -17.86 3.19
C THR A 191 -2.03 -17.86 1.97
N ASP A 192 -1.86 -19.03 1.37
CA ASP A 192 -1.17 -19.17 0.10
C ASP A 192 -1.86 -18.32 -0.99
N PRO A 193 -1.15 -17.36 -1.63
CA PRO A 193 -1.74 -16.54 -2.68
C PRO A 193 -2.07 -17.31 -3.97
N ASN A 194 -1.56 -18.55 -4.11
CA ASN A 194 -1.82 -19.42 -5.25
C ASN A 194 -3.03 -20.36 -5.02
N GLU A 195 -3.60 -20.38 -3.80
CA GLU A 195 -4.68 -21.30 -3.43
C GLU A 195 -6.01 -20.91 -4.08
N ASN A 196 -6.49 -21.72 -5.05
CA ASN A 196 -7.78 -21.52 -5.70
C ASN A 196 -8.96 -21.94 -4.78
N LYS A 197 -9.26 -21.08 -3.80
CA LYS A 197 -10.34 -21.26 -2.81
C LYS A 197 -11.72 -21.28 -3.47
N LYS A 198 -12.36 -22.45 -3.49
CA LYS A 198 -13.78 -22.59 -3.88
C LYS A 198 -14.66 -21.70 -2.98
N LYS A 199 -15.39 -20.76 -3.57
CA LYS A 199 -16.33 -19.88 -2.83
C LYS A 199 -17.41 -20.74 -2.15
N THR A 200 -17.56 -20.58 -0.83
CA THR A 200 -18.64 -21.22 -0.07
C THR A 200 -19.92 -20.37 -0.12
N MET A 201 -21.07 -20.96 0.25
CA MET A 201 -22.33 -20.22 0.33
C MET A 201 -22.26 -18.99 1.24
N ASP A 202 -21.42 -19.01 2.28
CA ASP A 202 -21.22 -17.88 3.20
C ASP A 202 -20.28 -16.80 2.65
N VAL A 203 -19.49 -17.10 1.62
CA VAL A 203 -18.85 -16.06 0.80
C VAL A 203 -19.92 -15.37 -0.05
N TYR A 204 -20.72 -16.13 -0.80
CA TYR A 204 -21.78 -15.58 -1.64
C TYR A 204 -22.83 -14.76 -0.86
N ARG A 205 -23.25 -15.23 0.32
CA ARG A 205 -24.16 -14.48 1.22
C ARG A 205 -23.58 -13.11 1.60
N ARG A 206 -22.31 -13.06 2.03
CA ARG A 206 -21.63 -11.80 2.39
C ARG A 206 -21.41 -10.88 1.19
N GLU A 207 -21.08 -11.46 0.03
CA GLU A 207 -20.91 -10.75 -1.24
C GLU A 207 -22.22 -10.09 -1.71
N ILE A 208 -23.35 -10.81 -1.63
CA ILE A 208 -24.70 -10.28 -1.90
C ILE A 208 -25.06 -9.16 -0.92
N MET A 209 -24.87 -9.36 0.39
CA MET A 209 -25.14 -8.34 1.42
C MET A 209 -24.30 -7.07 1.18
N TYR A 210 -23.03 -7.23 0.81
CA TYR A 210 -22.15 -6.11 0.45
C TYR A 210 -22.69 -5.33 -0.75
N TYR A 211 -23.07 -6.00 -1.84
CA TYR A 211 -23.61 -5.33 -3.02
C TYR A 211 -24.94 -4.64 -2.75
N GLN A 212 -25.87 -5.26 -2.01
CA GLN A 212 -27.12 -4.63 -1.58
C GLN A 212 -26.85 -3.31 -0.82
N GLN A 213 -25.94 -3.33 0.16
CA GLN A 213 -25.55 -2.12 0.90
C GLN A 213 -24.79 -1.09 0.04
N ALA A 214 -24.02 -1.53 -0.97
CA ALA A 214 -23.24 -0.66 -1.85
C ALA A 214 -24.08 0.03 -2.94
N ILE A 215 -25.24 -0.53 -3.29
CA ILE A 215 -26.22 0.05 -4.24
C ILE A 215 -27.08 1.12 -3.54
N MET A 216 -27.44 0.93 -2.27
CA MET A 216 -28.20 1.92 -1.48
C MET A 216 -27.41 3.19 -1.13
N LYS A 217 -26.09 3.20 -1.32
CA LYS A 217 -25.23 4.37 -1.08
C LYS A 217 -25.27 5.32 -2.28
N SER A 218 -25.89 6.49 -2.07
CA SER A 218 -25.88 7.59 -3.04
C SER A 218 -24.45 8.07 -3.34
N ARG A 219 -24.23 8.59 -4.56
CA ARG A 219 -22.91 8.98 -5.07
C ARG A 219 -23.00 10.30 -5.82
N VAL A 220 -21.93 11.09 -5.79
CA VAL A 220 -21.77 12.32 -6.58
C VAL A 220 -21.08 12.03 -7.91
N LYS A 221 -21.25 12.92 -8.90
CA LYS A 221 -20.50 12.85 -10.17
C LYS A 221 -19.01 13.09 -9.93
N SER A 222 -18.15 12.43 -10.70
CA SER A 222 -16.68 12.57 -10.59
C SER A 222 -16.20 14.01 -10.76
N SER A 223 -16.87 14.83 -11.57
CA SER A 223 -16.56 16.27 -11.69
C SER A 223 -16.79 17.07 -10.41
N VAL A 224 -17.71 16.63 -9.54
CA VAL A 224 -17.99 17.27 -8.24
C VAL A 224 -16.97 16.80 -7.19
N SER A 225 -16.65 15.51 -7.13
CA SER A 225 -15.67 14.99 -6.16
C SER A 225 -14.23 15.40 -6.50
N LEU A 226 -13.80 15.25 -7.76
CA LEU A 226 -12.47 15.69 -8.21
C LEU A 226 -12.34 17.21 -8.13
N GLY A 227 -13.37 17.97 -8.51
CA GLY A 227 -13.39 19.44 -8.35
C GLY A 227 -13.37 19.89 -6.88
N GLY A 228 -13.83 19.06 -5.95
CA GLY A 228 -13.66 19.28 -4.51
C GLY A 228 -12.24 18.96 -4.02
N LEU A 229 -11.64 17.87 -4.50
CA LEU A 229 -10.27 17.48 -4.16
C LEU A 229 -9.23 18.48 -4.66
N VAL A 230 -9.33 18.93 -5.91
CA VAL A 230 -8.43 19.95 -6.48
C VAL A 230 -8.46 21.23 -5.64
N LYS A 231 -9.65 21.76 -5.36
CA LYS A 231 -9.83 22.96 -4.53
C LYS A 231 -9.30 22.80 -3.11
N TYR A 232 -9.40 21.60 -2.53
CA TYR A 232 -8.83 21.32 -1.21
C TYR A 232 -7.29 21.35 -1.27
N SER A 233 -6.67 20.68 -2.24
CA SER A 233 -5.22 20.72 -2.43
C SER A 233 -4.70 22.14 -2.70
N GLU A 234 -5.37 22.90 -3.57
CA GLU A 234 -5.05 24.31 -3.85
C GLU A 234 -5.15 25.18 -2.60
N GLN A 235 -6.22 25.03 -1.81
CA GLN A 235 -6.44 25.79 -0.57
C GLN A 235 -5.39 25.51 0.51
N PHE A 236 -4.93 24.26 0.63
CA PHE A 236 -3.97 23.85 1.64
C PHE A 236 -2.50 23.89 1.17
N LEU A 237 -2.23 24.15 -0.12
CA LEU A 237 -0.88 24.17 -0.70
C LEU A 237 0.10 25.08 0.06
N SER A 238 -0.33 26.27 0.46
CA SER A 238 0.49 27.24 1.23
C SER A 238 0.83 26.77 2.65
N ASN A 239 0.09 25.79 3.16
CA ASN A 239 0.26 25.19 4.49
C ASN A 239 1.06 23.87 4.43
N ASP A 240 1.48 23.40 3.25
CA ASP A 240 2.27 22.19 3.05
C ASP A 240 3.77 22.49 3.17
N PRO A 241 4.48 21.99 4.21
CA PRO A 241 5.90 22.29 4.41
C PRO A 241 6.85 21.59 3.44
N ILE A 242 6.37 20.66 2.62
CA ILE A 242 7.14 19.96 1.58
C ILE A 242 7.07 20.75 0.27
N LEU A 243 5.89 21.26 -0.10
CA LEU A 243 5.67 21.96 -1.37
C LEU A 243 5.92 23.48 -1.29
N SER A 244 5.48 24.14 -0.22
CA SER A 244 5.64 25.59 -0.02
C SER A 244 6.77 25.95 0.95
N GLY A 245 7.33 24.96 1.66
CA GLY A 245 8.21 25.20 2.80
C GLY A 245 7.44 25.79 3.99
N CYS A 246 8.17 26.29 4.99
CA CYS A 246 7.58 26.94 6.16
C CYS A 246 8.47 28.08 6.69
N LEU A 247 7.90 28.85 7.64
CA LEU A 247 8.52 29.99 8.31
C LEU A 247 8.59 29.73 9.82
N PRO A 248 9.73 29.98 10.49
CA PRO A 248 10.95 30.59 9.96
C PRO A 248 11.72 29.69 8.97
N SER A 249 11.87 28.41 9.32
CA SER A 249 12.53 27.37 8.53
C SER A 249 11.90 26.00 8.81
N ASN A 250 12.29 24.97 8.03
CA ASN A 250 11.84 23.59 8.26
C ASN A 250 12.84 22.90 9.21
N PRO A 251 12.44 22.48 10.43
CA PRO A 251 13.35 21.93 11.42
C PRO A 251 14.19 20.75 10.92
N TRP A 252 13.64 19.92 10.02
CA TRP A 252 14.32 18.77 9.43
C TRP A 252 15.44 19.12 8.42
N ILE A 253 15.63 20.40 8.10
CA ILE A 253 16.62 20.92 7.14
C ILE A 253 17.65 21.84 7.84
N THR A 254 17.22 22.53 8.89
CA THR A 254 18.00 23.58 9.59
C THR A 254 18.41 23.22 11.02
N ASP A 255 17.93 22.09 11.57
CA ASP A 255 18.05 21.68 12.97
C ASP A 255 17.52 22.74 13.97
N ASP A 256 16.55 23.56 13.51
CA ASP A 256 15.99 24.71 14.21
C ASP A 256 14.53 24.44 14.64
N PRO A 257 14.24 24.28 15.94
CA PRO A 257 12.92 23.88 16.42
C PRO A 257 11.88 25.02 16.44
N GLU A 258 12.26 26.28 16.16
CA GLU A 258 11.38 27.46 16.37
C GLU A 258 10.01 27.32 15.67
N PHE A 259 9.95 26.65 14.51
CA PHE A 259 8.68 26.34 13.82
C PHE A 259 7.73 25.46 14.65
N TRP A 260 8.24 24.50 15.42
CA TRP A 260 7.42 23.66 16.30
C TRP A 260 6.95 24.43 17.53
N ASP A 261 7.82 25.22 18.15
CA ASP A 261 7.49 26.01 19.34
C ASP A 261 6.38 27.05 19.02
N LEU A 262 6.53 27.78 17.92
CA LEU A 262 5.53 28.75 17.42
C LEU A 262 4.18 28.10 17.06
N ASN A 263 4.16 26.80 16.74
CA ASN A 263 2.95 26.07 16.38
C ASN A 263 2.50 25.05 17.46
N ALA A 264 3.06 25.11 18.68
CA ALA A 264 2.72 24.22 19.78
C ALA A 264 1.21 24.22 20.09
N LYS A 265 0.66 23.07 20.50
CA LYS A 265 -0.80 22.83 20.62
C LYS A 265 -1.53 23.96 21.37
N LEU A 266 -0.96 24.40 22.50
CA LEU A 266 -1.52 25.43 23.40
C LEU A 266 -0.71 26.74 23.43
N VAL A 267 0.09 27.05 22.39
CA VAL A 267 0.84 28.32 22.28
C VAL A 267 -0.04 29.53 22.60
N GLU A 268 0.50 30.52 23.32
CA GLU A 268 -0.28 31.68 23.80
C GLU A 268 -0.91 32.45 22.64
N VAL A 269 -0.07 32.88 21.70
CA VAL A 269 -0.43 33.56 20.45
C VAL A 269 -0.11 32.63 19.27
N PRO A 270 -1.11 32.16 18.49
CA PRO A 270 -0.86 31.31 17.33
C PRO A 270 -0.19 32.07 16.18
N THR A 271 0.45 31.33 15.27
CA THR A 271 0.93 31.89 14.00
C THR A 271 -0.23 32.35 13.10
N ARG A 272 0.01 33.38 12.28
CA ARG A 272 -0.99 33.93 11.36
C ARG A 272 -1.53 32.87 10.40
N MET A 273 -0.65 32.05 9.83
CA MET A 273 -1.02 30.95 8.94
C MET A 273 -1.97 29.94 9.62
N ARG A 274 -1.73 29.63 10.90
CA ARG A 274 -2.61 28.75 11.70
C ARG A 274 -3.99 29.37 11.91
N VAL A 275 -4.09 30.68 12.14
CA VAL A 275 -5.39 31.38 12.28
C VAL A 275 -6.12 31.48 10.93
N GLU A 276 -5.42 31.80 9.84
CA GLU A 276 -6.02 31.86 8.50
C GLU A 276 -6.57 30.49 8.05
N ARG A 277 -5.87 29.40 8.41
CA ARG A 277 -6.34 28.02 8.19
C ARG A 277 -7.66 27.71 8.90
N TRP A 278 -7.98 28.34 10.03
CA TRP A 278 -9.29 28.15 10.69
C TRP A 278 -10.46 28.62 9.82
N ALA A 279 -10.24 29.55 8.88
CA ALA A 279 -11.26 30.03 7.96
C ALA A 279 -11.48 29.09 6.75
N PHE A 280 -10.55 28.15 6.49
CA PHE A 280 -10.63 27.26 5.32
C PHE A 280 -11.89 26.38 5.37
N ASN A 281 -12.13 25.75 6.52
CA ASN A 281 -13.39 25.08 6.83
C ASN A 281 -13.52 24.84 8.35
N PHE A 282 -14.77 24.72 8.82
CA PHE A 282 -15.11 24.55 10.24
C PHE A 282 -14.37 23.39 10.95
N SER A 283 -13.97 22.34 10.22
CA SER A 283 -13.24 21.22 10.81
C SER A 283 -11.82 21.59 11.24
N GLU A 284 -11.19 22.61 10.66
CA GLU A 284 -9.86 23.07 11.11
C GLU A 284 -10.01 23.87 12.41
N LEU A 285 -10.97 24.79 12.47
CA LEU A 285 -11.29 25.58 13.67
C LEU A 285 -11.60 24.70 14.89
N ILE A 286 -12.42 23.66 14.73
CA ILE A 286 -12.83 22.79 15.85
C ILE A 286 -11.81 21.69 16.20
N ARG A 287 -10.85 21.38 15.33
CA ARG A 287 -9.74 20.46 15.65
C ARG A 287 -8.63 21.17 16.41
N ASP A 288 -8.37 22.43 16.11
CA ASP A 288 -7.38 23.25 16.82
C ASP A 288 -7.86 23.58 18.26
N PRO A 289 -7.09 23.26 19.32
CA PRO A 289 -7.45 23.65 20.68
C PRO A 289 -7.58 25.16 20.89
N LYS A 290 -6.70 25.97 20.28
CA LYS A 290 -6.76 27.45 20.32
C LYS A 290 -7.92 27.98 19.47
N GLY A 291 -8.22 27.30 18.37
CA GLY A 291 -9.41 27.56 17.54
C GLY A 291 -10.70 27.35 18.32
N ARG A 292 -10.86 26.20 18.99
CA ARG A 292 -11.99 25.93 19.90
C ARG A 292 -12.09 26.94 21.05
N GLN A 293 -10.99 27.27 21.72
CA GLN A 293 -10.98 28.29 22.78
C GLN A 293 -11.51 29.64 22.25
N ASN A 294 -11.02 30.11 21.09
CA ASN A 294 -11.42 31.38 20.51
C ASN A 294 -12.88 31.37 19.99
N PHE A 295 -13.33 30.25 19.42
CA PHE A 295 -14.72 30.05 19.01
C PHE A 295 -15.67 29.97 20.23
N GLN A 296 -15.27 29.34 21.33
CA GLN A 296 -16.07 29.29 22.56
C GLN A 296 -16.20 30.67 23.22
N LEU A 297 -15.19 31.53 23.13
CA LEU A 297 -15.29 32.94 23.56
C LEU A 297 -16.32 33.72 22.71
N PHE A 298 -16.46 33.40 21.42
CA PHE A 298 -17.49 33.95 20.56
C PHE A 298 -18.89 33.42 20.93
N LEU A 299 -19.07 32.09 21.00
CA LEU A 299 -20.36 31.48 21.37
C LEU A 299 -20.87 31.93 22.76
N LYS A 300 -19.97 32.16 23.73
CA LYS A 300 -20.32 32.71 25.04
C LYS A 300 -20.91 34.13 24.96
N LYS A 301 -20.45 34.99 24.05
CA LYS A 301 -21.04 36.34 23.86
C LYS A 301 -22.42 36.29 23.18
N GLU A 302 -22.73 35.19 22.50
CA GLU A 302 -23.99 34.95 21.81
C GLU A 302 -24.90 33.93 22.54
N PHE A 303 -24.63 33.65 23.81
CA PHE A 303 -25.42 32.73 24.66
C PHE A 303 -25.69 31.36 24.00
N SER A 304 -24.67 30.79 23.34
CA SER A 304 -24.77 29.54 22.58
C SER A 304 -23.58 28.58 22.78
N GLY A 305 -22.80 28.78 23.85
CA GLY A 305 -21.61 27.98 24.21
C GLY A 305 -21.90 26.55 24.68
N GLU A 306 -23.19 26.22 24.85
CA GLU A 306 -23.75 24.92 25.17
C GLU A 306 -23.53 23.94 24.00
N ASN A 307 -23.71 24.44 22.77
CA ASN A 307 -23.59 23.65 21.54
C ASN A 307 -22.20 23.04 21.36
N LEU A 308 -21.14 23.83 21.59
CA LEU A 308 -19.77 23.34 21.49
C LEU A 308 -19.44 22.38 22.64
N SER A 309 -19.80 22.70 23.88
CA SER A 309 -19.54 21.81 25.01
C SER A 309 -20.29 20.47 24.91
N PHE A 310 -21.51 20.45 24.35
CA PHE A 310 -22.21 19.21 24.04
C PHE A 310 -21.46 18.38 22.98
N TRP A 311 -20.99 19.04 21.92
CA TRP A 311 -20.19 18.40 20.87
C TRP A 311 -18.89 17.81 21.42
N GLU A 312 -18.20 18.54 22.32
CA GLU A 312 -16.98 18.10 23.00
C GLU A 312 -17.24 16.90 23.93
N ALA A 313 -18.32 16.94 24.72
CA ALA A 313 -18.71 15.82 25.58
C ALA A 313 -19.07 14.56 24.76
N CYS A 314 -19.62 14.73 23.55
CA CYS A 314 -19.88 13.62 22.63
C CYS A 314 -18.58 13.04 22.01
N GLU A 315 -17.54 13.85 21.77
CA GLU A 315 -16.22 13.31 21.37
C GLU A 315 -15.59 12.50 22.51
N ASP A 316 -15.64 13.00 23.75
CA ASP A 316 -15.13 12.32 24.94
C ASP A 316 -15.92 11.04 25.29
N LEU A 317 -17.23 11.01 25.06
CA LEU A 317 -18.04 9.78 25.13
C LEU A 317 -17.61 8.73 24.10
N LYS A 318 -17.27 9.17 22.88
CA LYS A 318 -17.01 8.29 21.73
C LYS A 318 -15.61 7.72 21.72
N TYR A 319 -14.62 8.49 22.17
CA TYR A 319 -13.19 8.15 22.16
C TYR A 319 -12.60 7.86 23.56
N GLY A 320 -13.34 8.12 24.65
CA GLY A 320 -12.92 7.83 26.01
C GLY A 320 -13.19 6.40 26.49
N ASP A 321 -12.98 6.19 27.80
CA ASP A 321 -13.07 4.90 28.49
C ASP A 321 -14.39 4.17 28.23
N GLN A 322 -14.33 3.00 27.59
CA GLN A 322 -15.52 2.21 27.25
C GLN A 322 -16.32 1.75 28.47
N SER A 323 -15.67 1.62 29.65
CA SER A 323 -16.33 1.34 30.93
C SER A 323 -17.25 2.48 31.41
N LYS A 324 -16.95 3.74 31.05
CA LYS A 324 -17.72 4.92 31.47
C LYS A 324 -18.81 5.34 30.46
N VAL A 325 -18.88 4.68 29.30
CA VAL A 325 -19.80 5.06 28.19
C VAL A 325 -21.25 5.13 28.62
N LYS A 326 -21.73 4.19 29.46
CA LYS A 326 -23.13 4.21 29.93
C LYS A 326 -23.41 5.43 30.80
N GLU A 327 -22.57 5.65 31.82
CA GLU A 327 -22.68 6.75 32.77
C GLU A 327 -22.59 8.11 32.06
N LYS A 328 -21.55 8.32 31.24
CA LYS A 328 -21.38 9.56 30.45
C LYS A 328 -22.56 9.82 29.51
N ALA A 329 -23.09 8.80 28.83
CA ALA A 329 -24.23 8.99 27.93
C ALA A 329 -25.50 9.44 28.68
N GLU A 330 -25.75 8.89 29.87
CA GLU A 330 -26.85 9.34 30.72
C GLU A 330 -26.61 10.73 31.33
N GLU A 331 -25.37 11.05 31.73
CA GLU A 331 -24.99 12.37 32.24
C GLU A 331 -25.16 13.46 31.17
N ILE A 332 -24.62 13.25 29.96
CA ILE A 332 -24.73 14.18 28.85
C ILE A 332 -26.20 14.40 28.47
N TYR A 333 -27.03 13.35 28.49
CA TYR A 333 -28.47 13.50 28.31
C TYR A 333 -29.10 14.39 29.39
N LYS A 334 -28.83 14.13 30.67
CA LYS A 334 -29.34 14.93 31.81
C LYS A 334 -28.85 16.38 31.78
N LEU A 335 -27.63 16.63 31.31
CA LEU A 335 -26.98 17.96 31.31
C LEU A 335 -27.39 18.84 30.13
N PHE A 336 -27.65 18.26 28.95
CA PHE A 336 -27.90 19.03 27.70
C PHE A 336 -29.25 18.75 27.01
N LEU A 337 -29.85 17.56 27.15
CA LEU A 337 -30.98 17.12 26.31
C LEU A 337 -32.30 16.88 27.05
N ALA A 338 -32.25 16.63 28.36
CA ALA A 338 -33.45 16.43 29.17
C ALA A 338 -34.32 17.72 29.25
N PRO A 339 -35.64 17.61 29.41
CA PRO A 339 -36.49 18.76 29.69
C PRO A 339 -36.02 19.48 30.96
N GLY A 340 -35.76 20.79 30.87
CA GLY A 340 -35.22 21.59 31.98
C GLY A 340 -33.73 21.37 32.28
N ALA A 341 -32.96 20.76 31.37
CA ALA A 341 -31.53 20.54 31.54
C ALA A 341 -30.74 21.85 31.74
N ARG A 342 -29.74 21.84 32.64
CA ARG A 342 -28.97 23.05 33.02
C ARG A 342 -28.25 23.72 31.85
N ARG A 343 -27.88 22.96 30.81
CA ARG A 343 -27.23 23.44 29.58
C ARG A 343 -28.04 23.03 28.35
N TRP A 344 -29.37 23.19 28.43
CA TRP A 344 -30.31 22.72 27.40
C TRP A 344 -29.96 23.23 26.00
N ILE A 345 -29.91 22.31 25.03
CA ILE A 345 -29.71 22.62 23.60
C ILE A 345 -30.93 22.21 22.78
N ASN A 346 -31.16 22.96 21.69
CA ASN A 346 -32.23 22.66 20.75
C ASN A 346 -31.77 21.66 19.68
N ILE A 347 -32.48 20.54 19.54
CA ILE A 347 -32.35 19.57 18.46
C ILE A 347 -33.74 19.19 17.93
N ASP A 348 -33.83 18.79 16.66
CA ASP A 348 -35.12 18.40 16.08
C ASP A 348 -35.71 17.13 16.71
N GLY A 349 -37.04 17.00 16.67
CA GLY A 349 -37.77 15.89 17.28
C GLY A 349 -37.40 14.50 16.74
N THR A 350 -36.96 14.39 15.48
CA THR A 350 -36.47 13.13 14.90
C THR A 350 -35.15 12.73 15.55
N THR A 351 -34.22 13.67 15.64
CA THR A 351 -32.91 13.47 16.28
C THR A 351 -33.06 13.18 17.77
N MET A 352 -33.97 13.87 18.48
CA MET A 352 -34.31 13.55 19.87
C MET A 352 -34.90 12.14 20.01
N GLY A 353 -35.85 11.76 19.15
CA GLY A 353 -36.47 10.44 19.17
C GLY A 353 -35.48 9.30 18.92
N ILE A 354 -34.53 9.49 17.99
CA ILE A 354 -33.41 8.56 17.75
C ILE A 354 -32.54 8.45 19.01
N THR A 355 -32.17 9.59 19.60
CA THR A 355 -31.29 9.65 20.78
C THR A 355 -31.91 8.96 22.00
N VAL A 356 -33.18 9.27 22.32
CA VAL A 356 -33.91 8.65 23.44
C VAL A 356 -34.15 7.15 23.20
N LYS A 357 -34.38 6.72 21.96
CA LYS A 357 -34.47 5.29 21.61
C LYS A 357 -33.12 4.58 21.82
N GLY A 358 -32.01 5.19 21.41
CA GLY A 358 -30.67 4.66 21.59
C GLY A 358 -30.25 4.57 23.06
N LEU A 359 -30.58 5.59 23.87
CA LEU A 359 -30.24 5.65 25.29
C LEU A 359 -30.91 4.56 26.16
N LYS A 360 -31.85 3.78 25.60
CA LYS A 360 -32.32 2.54 26.24
C LYS A 360 -31.20 1.49 26.38
N HIS A 361 -30.24 1.48 25.45
CA HIS A 361 -29.09 0.58 25.43
C HIS A 361 -27.81 1.39 25.10
N PRO A 362 -27.26 2.19 26.03
CA PRO A 362 -26.17 3.13 25.73
C PRO A 362 -24.90 2.47 25.15
N HIS A 363 -24.36 3.09 24.11
CA HIS A 363 -23.12 2.69 23.43
C HIS A 363 -22.36 3.94 22.94
N ARG A 364 -21.09 3.80 22.56
CA ARG A 364 -20.18 4.93 22.22
C ARG A 364 -20.60 5.82 21.04
N TYR A 365 -21.67 5.45 20.32
CA TYR A 365 -22.23 6.18 19.17
C TYR A 365 -23.67 6.63 19.41
N VAL A 366 -24.19 6.49 20.64
CA VAL A 366 -25.62 6.71 20.95
C VAL A 366 -26.05 8.17 20.76
N LEU A 367 -25.10 9.11 20.78
CA LEU A 367 -25.32 10.54 20.57
C LEU A 367 -24.90 11.03 19.16
N ASP A 368 -24.40 10.16 18.28
CA ASP A 368 -23.82 10.57 16.98
C ASP A 368 -24.78 11.41 16.12
N ALA A 369 -26.09 11.09 16.16
CA ALA A 369 -27.12 11.85 15.45
C ALA A 369 -27.25 13.29 16.00
N ALA A 370 -27.36 13.45 17.31
CA ALA A 370 -27.43 14.75 17.98
C ALA A 370 -26.12 15.55 17.82
N GLN A 371 -24.97 14.89 17.97
CA GLN A 371 -23.66 15.50 17.74
C GLN A 371 -23.53 16.00 16.29
N THR A 372 -23.98 15.22 15.31
CA THR A 372 -23.97 15.61 13.88
C THR A 372 -24.93 16.76 13.61
N HIS A 373 -26.12 16.78 14.22
CA HIS A 373 -27.07 17.89 14.12
C HIS A 373 -26.44 19.19 14.62
N ILE A 374 -25.90 19.19 15.85
CA ILE A 374 -25.30 20.37 16.49
C ILE A 374 -24.02 20.83 15.76
N TYR A 375 -23.19 19.90 15.28
CA TYR A 375 -22.04 20.21 14.43
C TYR A 375 -22.46 20.91 13.13
N MET A 376 -23.51 20.42 12.46
CA MET A 376 -24.02 21.03 11.22
C MET A 376 -24.74 22.36 11.46
N LEU A 377 -25.36 22.56 12.62
CA LEU A 377 -25.92 23.84 13.06
C LEU A 377 -24.82 24.90 13.20
N MET A 378 -23.81 24.63 14.05
CA MET A 378 -22.67 25.54 14.24
C MET A 378 -21.90 25.80 12.94
N LYS A 379 -21.74 24.78 12.07
CA LYS A 379 -21.07 24.91 10.77
C LYS A 379 -21.79 25.85 9.79
N LYS A 380 -23.14 25.84 9.80
CA LYS A 380 -23.96 26.61 8.84
C LYS A 380 -24.21 28.05 9.30
N ASP A 381 -24.40 28.25 10.60
CA ASP A 381 -24.72 29.56 11.17
C ASP A 381 -23.51 30.17 11.90
N SER A 382 -23.23 29.69 13.12
CA SER A 382 -22.30 30.32 14.06
C SER A 382 -20.89 30.52 13.49
N TYR A 383 -20.36 29.55 12.73
CA TYR A 383 -19.06 29.63 12.06
C TYR A 383 -18.98 30.78 11.04
N GLY A 384 -20.02 30.95 10.21
CA GLY A 384 -20.09 32.00 9.20
C GLY A 384 -20.21 33.41 9.79
N ARG A 385 -20.69 33.52 11.03
CA ARG A 385 -20.76 34.77 11.80
C ARG A 385 -19.46 35.00 12.60
N TYR A 386 -18.88 33.95 13.18
CA TYR A 386 -17.57 33.97 13.85
C TYR A 386 -16.46 34.55 12.96
N LEU A 387 -16.30 34.07 11.73
CA LEU A 387 -15.25 34.58 10.80
C LEU A 387 -15.42 36.07 10.43
N LYS A 388 -16.61 36.64 10.64
CA LYS A 388 -16.88 38.08 10.42
C LYS A 388 -16.76 38.90 11.70
N SER A 389 -16.75 38.24 12.87
CA SER A 389 -16.74 38.87 14.19
C SER A 389 -15.44 39.63 14.50
N PRO A 390 -15.46 40.58 15.46
CA PRO A 390 -14.24 41.20 15.98
C PRO A 390 -13.28 40.16 16.57
N ILE A 391 -13.77 39.10 17.23
CA ILE A 391 -12.95 38.11 17.95
C ILE A 391 -11.98 37.39 17.01
N TYR A 392 -12.46 36.95 15.83
CA TYR A 392 -11.59 36.33 14.82
C TYR A 392 -10.62 37.35 14.21
N LYS A 393 -11.10 38.56 13.89
CA LYS A 393 -10.28 39.63 13.30
C LYS A 393 -9.16 40.10 14.23
N GLU A 394 -9.44 40.25 15.53
CA GLU A 394 -8.45 40.57 16.55
C GLU A 394 -7.42 39.45 16.72
N MET A 395 -7.85 38.19 16.72
CA MET A 395 -6.92 37.05 16.78
C MET A 395 -6.00 37.04 15.55
N LEU A 396 -6.55 37.25 14.36
CA LEU A 396 -5.79 37.34 13.11
C LEU A 396 -4.84 38.55 13.04
N ALA A 397 -5.19 39.67 13.68
CA ALA A 397 -4.35 40.85 13.79
C ALA A 397 -3.23 40.71 14.84
N LYS A 398 -3.47 39.93 15.90
CA LYS A 398 -2.49 39.64 16.98
C LYS A 398 -1.57 38.45 16.63
N ALA A 399 -1.94 37.62 15.66
CA ALA A 399 -1.23 36.39 15.32
C ALA A 399 0.20 36.62 14.78
N VAL A 400 1.16 35.80 15.22
CA VAL A 400 2.58 35.97 14.89
C VAL A 400 2.85 35.68 13.42
N VAL A 401 3.62 36.55 12.75
CA VAL A 401 4.18 36.30 11.41
C VAL A 401 5.68 36.05 11.56
N PRO A 402 6.13 34.78 11.56
CA PRO A 402 7.54 34.45 11.71
C PRO A 402 8.34 34.97 10.51
N GLN A 403 9.49 35.58 10.76
CA GLN A 403 10.34 36.14 9.71
C GLN A 403 11.24 35.07 9.08
N GLU A 404 11.72 35.30 7.85
CA GLU A 404 12.74 34.42 7.27
C GLU A 404 14.09 34.60 7.98
N THR A 405 14.55 33.56 8.68
CA THR A 405 15.90 33.51 9.26
C THR A 405 16.96 33.75 8.19
N VAL A 406 17.93 34.64 8.46
CA VAL A 406 18.91 35.13 7.47
C VAL A 406 19.68 34.01 6.74
N LYS A 407 19.92 32.86 7.41
CA LYS A 407 20.52 31.64 6.83
C LYS A 407 19.86 31.21 5.50
N LYS A 408 18.56 31.47 5.34
CA LYS A 408 17.77 31.13 4.15
C LYS A 408 18.18 31.94 2.91
N ARG A 409 18.75 33.15 3.07
CA ARG A 409 19.28 33.94 1.93
C ARG A 409 20.47 33.28 1.27
N GLN A 410 21.34 32.63 2.04
CA GLN A 410 22.49 31.89 1.49
C GLN A 410 22.01 30.64 0.74
N VAL A 411 21.23 29.78 1.42
CA VAL A 411 20.73 28.53 0.82
C VAL A 411 19.84 28.78 -0.41
N LYS A 412 19.06 29.87 -0.42
CA LYS A 412 18.25 30.26 -1.59
C LYS A 412 19.11 30.78 -2.75
N LEU A 413 20.27 31.36 -2.50
CA LEU A 413 21.24 31.69 -3.54
C LEU A 413 21.84 30.40 -4.13
N ASP A 414 22.29 29.48 -3.27
CA ASP A 414 22.90 28.20 -3.68
C ASP A 414 21.94 27.34 -4.54
N VAL A 415 20.64 27.35 -4.21
CA VAL A 415 19.57 26.66 -4.97
C VAL A 415 19.20 27.37 -6.28
N ILE A 416 19.31 28.70 -6.36
CA ILE A 416 19.04 29.44 -7.61
C ILE A 416 20.23 29.36 -8.58
N VAL A 417 21.47 29.30 -8.08
CA VAL A 417 22.70 29.22 -8.90
C VAL A 417 23.00 27.76 -9.28
N GLY A 418 21.98 27.04 -9.76
CA GLY A 418 22.11 25.77 -10.50
C GLY A 418 22.83 24.61 -9.80
N SER A 419 23.08 24.68 -8.49
CA SER A 419 23.83 23.66 -7.77
C SER A 419 22.95 22.47 -7.34
N THR A 420 23.55 21.28 -7.33
CA THR A 420 22.85 19.99 -7.22
C THR A 420 21.91 19.90 -6.00
N PHE A 421 20.74 19.28 -6.20
CA PHE A 421 19.74 18.97 -5.16
C PHE A 421 20.40 18.58 -3.82
N PRO A 422 20.22 19.35 -2.72
CA PRO A 422 20.97 19.16 -1.48
C PRO A 422 20.46 18.02 -0.60
N PHE A 423 20.07 16.89 -1.20
CA PHE A 423 19.88 15.61 -0.50
C PHE A 423 21.20 14.85 -0.27
N GLY A 424 22.34 15.47 -0.58
CA GLY A 424 23.67 14.98 -0.22
C GLY A 424 23.81 14.77 1.29
N ARG A 425 23.96 13.50 1.68
CA ARG A 425 23.98 12.95 3.05
C ARG A 425 24.47 13.92 4.14
N ARG A 426 23.54 14.65 4.77
CA ARG A 426 23.74 15.12 6.15
C ARG A 426 23.40 13.97 7.11
N GLN A 427 24.18 13.86 8.17
CA GLN A 427 24.10 12.73 9.10
C GLN A 427 22.89 12.91 10.02
N LEU A 428 21.74 12.35 9.62
CA LEU A 428 20.49 12.33 10.39
C LEU A 428 20.78 11.91 11.83
N ARG A 429 20.69 12.84 12.78
CA ARG A 429 20.67 12.49 14.21
C ARG A 429 19.32 11.88 14.51
N SER A 430 19.33 10.73 15.18
CA SER A 430 18.11 10.04 15.60
C SER A 430 17.26 10.94 16.48
N SER A 431 15.96 11.03 16.15
CA SER A 431 14.96 11.73 16.97
C SER A 431 15.01 11.28 18.43
N PRO A 432 14.64 12.15 19.40
CA PRO A 432 14.51 11.75 20.80
C PRO A 432 13.65 10.49 20.94
N SER A 433 14.05 9.60 21.86
CA SER A 433 13.35 8.33 22.07
C SER A 433 11.85 8.54 22.27
N PRO A 434 10.96 7.70 21.68
CA PRO A 434 9.51 7.81 21.86
C PRO A 434 9.06 7.86 23.33
N VAL A 435 9.86 7.31 24.25
CA VAL A 435 9.63 7.39 25.70
C VAL A 435 9.71 8.84 26.21
N ILE A 436 10.66 9.64 25.72
CA ILE A 436 10.86 11.04 26.11
C ILE A 436 9.70 11.89 25.57
N LEU A 437 9.33 11.68 24.29
CA LEU A 437 8.19 12.37 23.68
C LEU A 437 6.88 12.06 24.42
N ARG A 438 6.71 10.80 24.87
CA ARG A 438 5.55 10.38 25.67
C ARG A 438 5.53 11.02 27.06
N GLN A 439 6.67 11.10 27.75
CA GLN A 439 6.78 11.81 29.03
C GLN A 439 6.45 13.30 28.86
N GLN A 440 6.91 13.95 27.79
CA GLN A 440 6.59 15.35 27.49
C GLN A 440 5.09 15.56 27.18
N GLU A 441 4.43 14.62 26.49
CA GLU A 441 2.99 14.68 26.25
C GLU A 441 2.16 14.41 27.53
N GLU A 442 2.59 13.48 28.38
CA GLU A 442 1.97 13.21 29.68
C GLU A 442 2.16 14.39 30.65
N GLU A 443 3.32 15.04 30.67
CA GLU A 443 3.56 16.26 31.45
C GLU A 443 2.76 17.47 30.94
N ALA A 444 2.69 17.66 29.62
CA ALA A 444 1.85 18.71 29.01
C ALA A 444 0.37 18.52 29.37
N LYS A 445 -0.12 17.27 29.38
CA LYS A 445 -1.48 16.91 29.78
C LYS A 445 -1.73 17.11 31.28
N ALA A 446 -0.72 16.89 32.13
CA ALA A 446 -0.79 17.24 33.55
C ALA A 446 -0.85 18.76 33.78
N ARG A 447 -0.09 19.54 33.01
CA ARG A 447 -0.16 21.02 33.03
C ARG A 447 -1.52 21.54 32.53
N GLU A 448 -2.12 20.92 31.52
CA GLU A 448 -3.47 21.23 31.03
C GLU A 448 -4.54 20.99 32.14
N ALA A 449 -4.44 19.88 32.87
CA ALA A 449 -5.29 19.59 34.03
C ALA A 449 -5.06 20.53 35.23
N ALA A 450 -3.84 21.05 35.43
CA ALA A 450 -3.54 22.03 36.47
C ALA A 450 -4.11 23.42 36.15
N THR A 451 -4.08 23.84 34.89
CA THR A 451 -4.58 25.16 34.44
C THR A 451 -6.11 25.29 34.40
N THR A 452 -6.86 24.24 34.74
CA THR A 452 -8.33 24.24 34.76
C THR A 452 -8.97 24.40 36.15
N VAL A 453 -8.17 24.68 37.19
CA VAL A 453 -8.65 24.92 38.57
C VAL A 453 -8.35 26.35 39.01
N ASP A 454 -9.39 27.20 39.07
CA ASP A 454 -9.31 28.57 39.60
C ASP A 454 -9.55 28.56 41.12
N ILE A 455 -8.48 28.79 41.90
CA ILE A 455 -8.53 28.81 43.37
C ILE A 455 -8.58 30.26 43.87
N THR A 456 -9.74 30.90 43.70
CA THR A 456 -10.01 32.27 44.20
C THR A 456 -11.31 32.42 44.99
N GLN A 457 -11.61 31.47 45.90
CA GLN A 457 -12.60 31.68 46.97
C GLN A 457 -12.11 31.16 48.33
N PRO A 458 -12.17 31.97 49.42
CA PRO A 458 -11.84 31.53 50.78
C PRO A 458 -13.08 31.14 51.60
N CYS A 459 -13.07 29.96 52.22
CA CYS A 459 -13.91 29.61 53.37
C CYS A 459 -13.25 28.54 54.24
N HIS A 460 -13.55 28.55 55.54
CA HIS A 460 -12.87 27.73 56.55
C HIS A 460 -13.61 26.41 56.85
N LEU A 461 -12.85 25.34 57.10
CA LEU A 461 -12.97 24.52 58.33
C LEU A 461 -11.65 23.72 58.55
N ALA A 462 -11.50 23.06 59.70
CA ALA A 462 -10.18 22.66 60.22
C ALA A 462 -9.88 21.14 60.19
N SER A 463 -8.58 20.83 59.98
CA SER A 463 -7.68 19.82 60.60
C SER A 463 -8.20 18.49 61.21
N PRO A 464 -7.35 17.42 61.34
CA PRO A 464 -5.88 17.38 61.14
C PRO A 464 -5.37 16.25 60.20
N ALA A 465 -4.07 16.24 59.94
CA ALA A 465 -3.32 15.16 59.29
C ALA A 465 -2.17 14.65 60.17
N PRO A 466 -1.57 13.47 59.87
CA PRO A 466 -0.21 13.19 60.30
C PRO A 466 0.75 12.68 59.20
N ARG A 467 1.72 13.54 58.87
CA ARG A 467 3.15 13.26 58.60
C ARG A 467 3.61 12.50 57.34
N LEU A 468 4.53 13.15 56.63
CA LEU A 468 5.45 12.59 55.62
C LEU A 468 6.60 11.81 56.30
N ALA A 469 7.29 10.98 55.50
CA ALA A 469 8.73 10.81 55.59
C ALA A 469 9.33 10.85 54.16
N VAL A 470 10.48 11.51 54.00
CA VAL A 470 11.24 11.63 52.74
C VAL A 470 12.71 11.45 53.07
N TYR A 471 13.47 10.72 52.24
CA TYR A 471 14.92 10.87 52.14
C TYR A 471 15.42 10.47 50.74
N ALA A 472 16.57 11.01 50.34
CA ALA A 472 17.20 10.82 49.04
C ALA A 472 18.74 10.69 49.15
N GLY A 473 19.38 10.14 48.12
CA GLY A 473 20.84 9.99 47.97
C GLY A 473 21.18 8.73 47.15
N THR A 474 21.70 8.79 45.92
CA THR A 474 23.06 9.18 45.44
C THR A 474 24.17 8.19 45.80
N GLY A 475 24.77 7.49 44.81
CA GLY A 475 25.95 6.64 45.02
C GLY A 475 26.39 5.78 43.81
N THR A 476 27.38 6.29 43.07
CA THR A 476 28.32 5.66 42.08
C THR A 476 28.51 4.13 42.00
N LEU A 477 28.72 3.64 40.75
CA LEU A 477 29.32 2.34 40.38
C LEU A 477 30.82 2.24 40.75
N PRO A 478 31.40 1.02 40.85
CA PRO A 478 32.33 0.61 39.78
C PRO A 478 32.44 -0.91 39.43
N TRP A 479 32.54 -1.19 38.11
CA TRP A 479 33.36 -2.23 37.45
C TRP A 479 33.00 -3.74 37.53
N LEU A 480 33.52 -4.48 36.53
CA LEU A 480 33.34 -5.93 36.26
C LEU A 480 34.62 -6.71 36.62
N PRO A 481 34.55 -8.07 36.70
CA PRO A 481 35.12 -8.84 35.57
C PRO A 481 34.41 -10.16 35.18
N ALA A 482 34.27 -10.35 33.87
CA ALA A 482 34.52 -11.56 33.05
C ALA A 482 34.03 -13.00 33.40
N CYS A 483 33.72 -13.72 32.31
CA CYS A 483 33.79 -15.18 32.08
C CYS A 483 32.57 -16.11 32.35
N LEU A 484 32.21 -16.79 31.25
CA LEU A 484 31.34 -17.95 31.00
C LEU A 484 31.74 -19.25 31.76
N PRO A 485 30.96 -20.36 31.68
CA PRO A 485 29.55 -20.57 31.31
C PRO A 485 28.77 -21.39 32.39
N PRO A 486 27.55 -21.89 32.09
CA PRO A 486 27.41 -23.35 32.17
C PRO A 486 26.62 -24.00 31.00
N GLY A 487 26.80 -25.31 30.85
CA GLY A 487 26.10 -26.18 29.89
C GLY A 487 24.72 -26.67 30.35
N PRO A 488 24.12 -27.66 29.65
CA PRO A 488 22.67 -27.83 29.59
C PRO A 488 22.07 -28.65 30.73
N SER A 489 21.01 -28.11 31.36
CA SER A 489 20.10 -28.84 32.23
C SER A 489 18.74 -29.04 31.56
N ARG A 490 18.35 -30.30 31.34
CA ARG A 490 16.99 -30.66 30.91
C ARG A 490 15.99 -30.41 32.05
N LEU A 491 15.12 -29.41 31.91
CA LEU A 491 13.84 -29.36 32.62
C LEU A 491 12.74 -28.84 31.67
N SER A 492 11.70 -29.65 31.48
CA SER A 492 10.50 -29.25 30.74
C SER A 492 9.48 -28.66 31.71
N PRO A 493 8.99 -27.43 31.49
CA PRO A 493 7.69 -26.99 31.98
C PRO A 493 6.61 -27.38 30.96
N ALA A 494 5.43 -27.81 31.43
CA ALA A 494 4.31 -28.15 30.57
C ALA A 494 3.67 -26.90 29.94
N SER A 495 3.21 -27.00 28.69
CA SER A 495 2.45 -25.95 28.02
C SER A 495 1.11 -25.70 28.72
N PRO A 496 0.77 -24.46 29.11
CA PRO A 496 -0.62 -24.11 29.39
C PRO A 496 -1.44 -24.26 28.10
N GLY A 497 -2.55 -25.00 28.17
CA GLY A 497 -3.49 -25.07 27.04
C GLY A 497 -4.13 -23.71 26.77
N PRO A 498 -4.49 -23.39 25.50
CA PRO A 498 -5.18 -22.14 25.20
C PRO A 498 -6.54 -22.10 25.91
N PRO A 499 -6.92 -20.95 26.52
CA PRO A 499 -8.22 -20.82 27.18
C PRO A 499 -9.35 -20.95 26.16
N ALA A 500 -10.40 -21.68 26.53
CA ALA A 500 -11.57 -21.88 25.68
C ALA A 500 -12.27 -20.55 25.38
N LEU A 501 -12.51 -20.27 24.10
CA LEU A 501 -13.33 -19.15 23.66
C LEU A 501 -14.80 -19.42 24.02
N PRO A 502 -15.48 -18.54 24.78
CA PRO A 502 -16.92 -18.67 25.00
C PRO A 502 -17.68 -18.45 23.69
N HIS A 503 -18.80 -19.15 23.53
CA HIS A 503 -19.60 -19.12 22.30
C HIS A 503 -20.07 -17.70 21.96
N SER A 504 -19.77 -17.24 20.74
CA SER A 504 -20.25 -15.95 20.23
C SER A 504 -21.76 -16.00 20.01
N THR A 505 -22.52 -15.35 20.88
CA THR A 505 -23.99 -15.22 20.77
C THR A 505 -24.38 -14.38 19.56
N ALA A 506 -25.48 -14.73 18.91
CA ALA A 506 -25.87 -14.20 17.61
C ALA A 506 -26.15 -12.68 17.59
N CYS A 507 -25.75 -12.03 16.49
CA CYS A 507 -26.20 -10.67 16.17
C CYS A 507 -27.70 -10.68 15.77
N PRO A 508 -28.54 -9.76 16.28
CA PRO A 508 -29.91 -9.62 15.82
C PRO A 508 -29.97 -9.03 14.39
N SER A 509 -30.80 -9.62 13.53
CA SER A 509 -31.06 -9.12 12.18
C SER A 509 -31.85 -7.79 12.20
N PRO A 510 -31.69 -6.91 11.19
CA PRO A 510 -32.55 -5.75 11.04
C PRO A 510 -33.98 -6.18 10.71
N ILE A 511 -34.96 -5.57 11.39
CA ILE A 511 -36.39 -5.84 11.18
C ILE A 511 -36.85 -5.16 9.88
N SER A 512 -37.39 -5.95 8.95
CA SER A 512 -38.07 -5.43 7.76
C SER A 512 -39.39 -4.76 8.15
N VAL A 513 -39.59 -3.52 7.70
CA VAL A 513 -40.91 -2.87 7.74
C VAL A 513 -41.67 -3.29 6.49
N ALA A 514 -42.84 -3.91 6.67
CA ALA A 514 -43.74 -4.26 5.56
C ALA A 514 -44.43 -3.00 5.01
N LEU A 515 -44.59 -2.97 3.68
CA LEU A 515 -45.41 -1.98 2.96
C LEU A 515 -46.53 -2.74 2.26
N ASP A 516 -47.68 -2.85 2.93
CA ASP A 516 -48.91 -3.32 2.31
C ASP A 516 -49.67 -2.13 1.70
N SER A 517 -50.13 -2.30 0.46
CA SER A 517 -50.98 -1.35 -0.26
C SER A 517 -52.40 -1.89 -0.41
N MET A 518 -53.39 -1.00 -0.36
CA MET A 518 -54.81 -1.34 -0.29
C MET A 518 -55.39 -2.08 -1.51
N ALA A 519 -56.28 -3.02 -1.22
CA ALA A 519 -57.60 -3.18 -1.85
C ALA A 519 -58.54 -3.83 -0.80
N GLY A 520 -59.83 -3.52 -0.69
CA GLY A 520 -60.67 -2.48 -1.32
C GLY A 520 -62.15 -2.67 -0.96
N ALA A 521 -63.02 -1.81 -1.48
CA ALA A 521 -64.50 -1.88 -1.51
C ALA A 521 -65.37 -1.42 -0.31
N GLU A 522 -66.28 -0.49 -0.64
CA GLU A 522 -67.68 -0.29 -0.19
C GLU A 522 -68.11 0.44 1.11
N ARG A 523 -68.96 1.47 0.88
CA ARG A 523 -70.08 2.04 1.70
C ARG A 523 -69.76 2.74 3.03
N ASP A 524 -70.41 3.83 3.49
CA ASP A 524 -71.32 4.90 2.98
C ASP A 524 -71.21 6.09 4.01
N SER A 525 -71.82 7.29 3.98
CA SER A 525 -72.88 7.94 3.17
C SER A 525 -72.63 9.48 3.04
N GLU A 526 -73.61 10.32 3.40
CA GLU A 526 -73.69 11.80 3.31
C GLU A 526 -72.83 12.61 4.33
N GLY A 527 -72.56 13.92 4.15
CA GLY A 527 -72.85 14.82 3.02
C GLY A 527 -72.69 16.34 3.34
N THR A 528 -72.98 17.19 2.34
CA THR A 528 -73.03 18.68 2.37
C THR A 528 -71.70 19.47 2.25
N GLY A 529 -71.69 20.52 1.41
CA GLY A 529 -70.59 21.48 1.19
C GLY A 529 -70.91 22.92 1.70
N PRO A 530 -70.44 24.04 1.09
CA PRO A 530 -69.78 24.19 -0.22
C PRO A 530 -68.48 25.05 -0.24
N SER A 531 -67.89 25.21 -1.44
CA SER A 531 -66.69 26.02 -1.77
C SER A 531 -67.00 27.52 -2.03
N PRO A 532 -65.99 28.40 -2.31
CA PRO A 532 -65.49 28.55 -3.70
C PRO A 532 -63.97 28.89 -3.88
N PHE A 533 -63.49 28.77 -5.13
CA PHE A 533 -62.17 29.24 -5.63
C PHE A 533 -62.24 30.70 -6.15
N PRO A 534 -61.10 31.37 -6.50
CA PRO A 534 -60.48 31.24 -7.83
C PRO A 534 -58.93 31.10 -7.76
N SER A 535 -58.27 30.12 -8.37
CA SER A 535 -58.01 29.93 -9.81
C SER A 535 -57.32 31.10 -10.52
N SER A 536 -56.04 30.93 -10.90
CA SER A 536 -55.43 31.63 -12.04
C SER A 536 -54.51 30.68 -12.80
N SER A 537 -54.23 30.97 -14.07
CA SER A 537 -53.56 30.03 -14.98
C SER A 537 -52.53 30.74 -15.87
N ARG A 538 -51.50 30.01 -16.30
CA ARG A 538 -50.71 30.33 -17.51
C ARG A 538 -49.98 29.10 -18.05
N LYS A 539 -49.82 29.05 -19.37
CA LYS A 539 -49.21 27.94 -20.10
C LYS A 539 -47.74 28.26 -20.45
N SER A 540 -46.98 27.18 -20.65
CA SER A 540 -45.83 27.02 -21.56
C SER A 540 -45.19 28.25 -22.23
N HIS A 541 -43.85 28.26 -22.26
CA HIS A 541 -43.15 28.30 -23.55
C HIS A 541 -41.86 27.47 -23.48
N ALA A 542 -41.55 26.75 -24.55
CA ALA A 542 -40.25 26.12 -24.77
C ALA A 542 -39.47 26.95 -25.79
N ALA A 543 -38.14 27.00 -25.66
CA ALA A 543 -37.24 27.61 -26.63
C ALA A 543 -36.04 26.69 -26.85
N ALA A 544 -35.89 26.20 -28.09
CA ALA A 544 -34.68 25.52 -28.54
C ALA A 544 -33.87 26.51 -29.40
N LEU A 545 -32.57 26.59 -29.17
CA LEU A 545 -31.64 27.31 -30.05
C LEU A 545 -30.42 26.44 -30.33
N SER A 546 -30.15 26.21 -31.60
CA SER A 546 -29.00 25.47 -32.11
C SER A 546 -28.14 26.39 -32.97
N PHE A 547 -26.86 26.49 -32.67
CA PHE A 547 -25.80 26.97 -33.58
C PHE A 547 -24.49 26.26 -33.21
N GLY A 548 -23.54 26.15 -34.15
CA GLY A 548 -22.25 25.51 -33.84
C GLY A 548 -21.23 25.51 -34.99
N ARG A 549 -19.98 25.16 -34.63
CA ARG A 549 -18.73 25.20 -35.46
C ARG A 549 -18.32 26.66 -35.75
N PHE A 550 -17.06 27.08 -35.95
CA PHE A 550 -15.73 26.50 -36.26
C PHE A 550 -14.65 27.28 -35.43
N LEU A 551 -13.37 26.91 -35.17
CA LEU A 551 -12.52 25.70 -35.28
C LEU A 551 -11.23 25.88 -34.42
N LYS A 552 -10.55 24.76 -34.08
CA LYS A 552 -9.07 24.56 -33.87
C LYS A 552 -8.23 25.55 -33.01
N ARG A 553 -7.82 25.08 -31.82
CA ARG A 553 -6.45 24.57 -31.47
C ARG A 553 -6.47 24.10 -30.00
N GLY A 554 -5.74 23.07 -29.55
CA GLY A 554 -4.92 22.10 -30.29
C GLY A 554 -3.78 21.52 -29.45
N CYS A 555 -4.06 20.60 -28.52
CA CYS A 555 -3.07 19.80 -27.77
C CYS A 555 -3.56 18.36 -27.58
N TRP A 556 -2.64 17.42 -27.37
CA TRP A 556 -2.84 15.96 -27.54
C TRP A 556 -2.59 15.17 -26.23
N THR A 557 -2.77 13.85 -26.33
CA THR A 557 -2.41 12.78 -25.38
C THR A 557 -3.33 12.52 -24.19
N SER A 558 -4.07 11.41 -24.29
CA SER A 558 -4.55 10.59 -23.17
C SER A 558 -4.83 9.17 -23.70
N PRO A 559 -4.28 8.10 -23.11
CA PRO A 559 -4.56 6.73 -23.54
C PRO A 559 -5.92 6.22 -23.00
N VAL A 560 -6.52 5.28 -23.74
CA VAL A 560 -7.91 4.83 -23.52
C VAL A 560 -8.02 3.77 -22.42
N MET A 561 -8.96 3.95 -21.49
CA MET A 561 -9.53 2.83 -20.73
C MET A 561 -10.62 2.14 -21.55
N ALA A 562 -10.47 0.85 -21.82
CA ALA A 562 -11.50 0.03 -22.45
C ALA A 562 -12.21 -0.85 -21.41
N THR A 563 -13.45 -0.49 -21.05
CA THR A 563 -14.35 -1.35 -20.27
C THR A 563 -15.34 -2.04 -21.19
N LEU A 564 -15.30 -3.37 -21.26
CA LEU A 564 -16.33 -4.19 -21.92
C LEU A 564 -17.15 -4.94 -20.86
N SER A 565 -18.47 -4.83 -20.94
CA SER A 565 -19.43 -5.63 -20.17
C SER A 565 -20.30 -6.43 -21.15
N PRO A 566 -20.36 -7.76 -21.06
CA PRO A 566 -21.32 -8.54 -21.84
C PRO A 566 -22.73 -8.38 -21.26
N LYS A 567 -23.71 -8.16 -22.14
CA LYS A 567 -25.14 -8.37 -21.82
C LYS A 567 -25.49 -9.82 -22.17
N CYS A 568 -26.21 -10.51 -21.29
CA CYS A 568 -26.81 -11.82 -21.59
C CYS A 568 -28.34 -11.67 -21.77
N PRO A 569 -28.96 -12.35 -22.75
CA PRO A 569 -30.41 -12.36 -22.93
C PRO A 569 -31.11 -13.32 -21.94
N ALA A 570 -32.44 -13.18 -21.81
CA ALA A 570 -33.26 -14.05 -20.97
C ALA A 570 -33.88 -15.22 -21.76
N VAL A 571 -34.00 -16.39 -21.11
CA VAL A 571 -34.62 -17.63 -21.62
C VAL A 571 -35.41 -18.27 -20.46
N PRO A 572 -36.62 -18.85 -20.68
CA PRO A 572 -37.59 -19.08 -19.61
C PRO A 572 -37.43 -20.39 -18.79
N HIS A 573 -38.23 -20.51 -17.72
CA HIS A 573 -38.20 -21.59 -16.73
C HIS A 573 -38.63 -22.98 -17.24
N GLY A 574 -38.01 -24.03 -16.69
CA GLY A 574 -38.43 -25.43 -16.75
C GLY A 574 -38.45 -26.10 -15.37
N LYS A 575 -39.07 -27.28 -15.23
CA LYS A 575 -39.39 -27.94 -13.94
C LYS A 575 -38.42 -29.07 -13.54
N VAL A 576 -37.91 -29.01 -12.29
CA VAL A 576 -38.06 -30.01 -11.20
C VAL A 576 -38.30 -31.49 -11.65
N GLN A 577 -37.43 -32.47 -11.40
CA GLN A 577 -37.24 -33.24 -10.13
C GLN A 577 -35.84 -33.96 -10.03
N PRO A 578 -35.49 -34.69 -8.93
CA PRO A 578 -34.11 -35.10 -8.61
C PRO A 578 -33.78 -36.61 -8.69
N LEU A 579 -32.47 -36.93 -8.69
CA LEU A 579 -31.77 -38.20 -8.38
C LEU A 579 -30.26 -37.88 -8.32
N GLY A 580 -29.37 -38.55 -7.57
CA GLY A 580 -29.47 -39.61 -6.56
C GLY A 580 -28.09 -39.80 -5.88
N GLU A 581 -28.01 -40.52 -4.76
CA GLU A 581 -26.77 -40.61 -3.98
C GLU A 581 -25.67 -41.48 -4.64
N ARG A 582 -24.41 -41.04 -4.58
CA ARG A 582 -23.26 -41.95 -4.51
C ARG A 582 -22.02 -41.29 -3.90
N GLU A 583 -21.57 -41.80 -2.76
CA GLU A 583 -20.25 -41.48 -2.24
C GLU A 583 -19.16 -42.07 -3.14
N GLN A 584 -18.06 -41.34 -3.35
CA GLN A 584 -16.77 -42.00 -3.64
C GLN A 584 -15.59 -41.24 -3.02
N ARG A 585 -14.82 -41.97 -2.21
CA ARG A 585 -13.80 -41.46 -1.31
C ARG A 585 -12.45 -41.33 -2.02
N LEU A 586 -12.18 -40.18 -2.63
CA LEU A 586 -10.90 -39.89 -3.28
C LEU A 586 -9.90 -39.24 -2.32
N ARG A 587 -8.76 -39.91 -2.09
CA ARG A 587 -7.55 -39.28 -1.53
C ARG A 587 -6.92 -38.38 -2.60
N PRO A 588 -6.40 -37.19 -2.26
CA PRO A 588 -5.44 -36.49 -3.11
C PRO A 588 -4.10 -37.23 -3.09
N ASP A 589 -3.74 -37.89 -4.19
CA ASP A 589 -2.43 -38.54 -4.35
C ASP A 589 -1.43 -37.49 -4.87
N THR A 590 -0.81 -36.73 -3.95
CA THR A 590 0.07 -35.61 -4.28
C THR A 590 1.43 -36.08 -4.80
N LYS A 591 1.47 -36.58 -6.03
CA LYS A 591 2.70 -36.87 -6.77
C LYS A 591 3.36 -35.56 -7.24
N ALA A 592 4.15 -34.97 -6.36
CA ALA A 592 5.12 -33.96 -6.75
C ALA A 592 6.16 -34.60 -7.70
N VAL A 593 6.06 -34.29 -8.99
CA VAL A 593 7.06 -34.71 -9.98
C VAL A 593 8.27 -33.80 -9.84
N SER A 594 9.36 -34.31 -9.26
CA SER A 594 10.64 -33.61 -9.16
C SER A 594 11.19 -33.30 -10.56
N SER A 595 11.34 -32.01 -10.88
CA SER A 595 11.82 -31.54 -12.19
C SER A 595 13.34 -31.75 -12.32
N PHE A 596 13.75 -32.94 -12.78
CA PHE A 596 15.16 -33.32 -12.80
C PHE A 596 15.99 -32.64 -13.89
N PHE A 597 17.26 -32.37 -13.55
CA PHE A 597 18.32 -31.88 -14.44
C PHE A 597 18.70 -32.89 -15.56
N GLN A 598 17.77 -33.22 -16.46
CA GLN A 598 18.07 -34.02 -17.64
C GLN A 598 18.14 -33.13 -18.89
N ILE A 599 19.35 -32.63 -19.22
CA ILE A 599 19.57 -31.81 -20.42
C ILE A 599 19.52 -32.71 -21.67
N LYS A 600 18.31 -33.02 -22.13
CA LYS A 600 18.03 -33.21 -23.55
C LYS A 600 17.70 -31.85 -24.16
N MET A 601 18.69 -31.23 -24.79
CA MET A 601 18.42 -30.35 -25.92
C MET A 601 18.71 -31.16 -27.16
N ASP A 602 17.70 -31.38 -27.99
CA ASP A 602 17.92 -31.83 -29.35
C ASP A 602 18.66 -30.73 -30.12
N ALA A 603 19.65 -31.11 -30.92
CA ALA A 603 20.54 -30.15 -31.58
C ALA A 603 19.84 -29.51 -32.80
N PRO A 604 19.88 -28.18 -32.96
CA PRO A 604 19.57 -27.54 -34.24
C PRO A 604 20.56 -28.06 -35.30
N LEU A 605 20.04 -28.52 -36.44
CA LEU A 605 20.89 -28.99 -37.53
C LEU A 605 21.63 -27.82 -38.21
N GLU A 606 22.92 -28.03 -38.43
CA GLU A 606 23.78 -27.38 -39.43
C GLU A 606 23.58 -25.89 -39.73
N SER A 607 24.30 -25.03 -38.99
CA SER A 607 24.70 -23.72 -39.52
C SER A 607 25.76 -23.90 -40.63
N ARG A 608 25.35 -24.16 -41.87
CA ARG A 608 26.27 -24.21 -43.02
C ARG A 608 26.77 -22.80 -43.38
N ILE A 609 28.07 -22.58 -43.20
CA ILE A 609 28.80 -21.45 -43.78
C ILE A 609 29.46 -21.96 -45.06
N HIS A 610 29.14 -21.36 -46.21
CA HIS A 610 29.99 -21.39 -47.40
C HIS A 610 29.80 -20.09 -48.22
N PRO A 611 30.77 -19.73 -49.09
CA PRO A 611 31.11 -18.32 -49.30
C PRO A 611 30.44 -17.64 -50.49
N ILE A 612 30.66 -16.33 -50.57
CA ILE A 612 30.43 -15.50 -51.75
C ILE A 612 31.45 -15.89 -52.84
N ASP A 613 31.00 -16.22 -54.05
CA ASP A 613 31.36 -15.39 -55.23
C ASP A 613 30.51 -15.62 -56.52
N SER A 614 30.34 -14.51 -57.23
CA SER A 614 30.05 -14.23 -58.65
C SER A 614 29.60 -15.30 -59.69
N ALA A 615 28.40 -15.03 -60.25
CA ALA A 615 28.10 -14.79 -61.68
C ALA A 615 27.87 -15.91 -62.74
N GLU A 616 26.99 -15.57 -63.71
CA GLU A 616 26.74 -16.13 -65.07
C GLU A 616 26.17 -17.56 -65.25
N GLY A 617 25.51 -17.80 -66.40
CA GLY A 617 25.14 -19.13 -66.92
C GLY A 617 23.68 -19.32 -67.39
N GLU A 618 23.44 -19.39 -68.72
CA GLU A 618 22.11 -19.49 -69.35
C GLU A 618 21.54 -20.93 -69.56
N ASP A 619 20.22 -21.04 -69.31
CA ASP A 619 19.19 -21.67 -70.17
C ASP A 619 19.05 -23.22 -70.38
N ASN A 620 17.83 -23.56 -70.83
CA ASN A 620 17.27 -24.78 -71.43
C ASN A 620 16.60 -25.88 -70.57
N ARG A 621 15.55 -26.45 -71.18
CA ARG A 621 14.57 -27.45 -70.66
C ARG A 621 14.61 -28.72 -71.56
N PRO A 622 13.63 -29.67 -71.56
CA PRO A 622 12.59 -30.04 -70.59
C PRO A 622 12.49 -31.58 -70.32
N ARG A 623 11.43 -31.99 -69.58
CA ARG A 623 10.84 -33.35 -69.37
C ARG A 623 11.25 -34.09 -68.08
N ALA A 624 10.35 -34.79 -67.36
CA ALA A 624 8.88 -34.77 -67.41
C ALA A 624 8.19 -35.31 -66.13
N ARG A 625 7.19 -34.55 -65.65
CA ARG A 625 5.87 -35.00 -65.16
C ARG A 625 5.76 -36.28 -64.30
N LYS A 626 5.46 -36.09 -63.01
CA LYS A 626 4.20 -36.60 -62.43
C LYS A 626 3.69 -35.73 -61.27
N ASP A 627 2.40 -35.81 -61.03
CA ASP A 627 1.61 -34.78 -60.35
C ASP A 627 1.37 -35.09 -58.87
N SER A 628 1.45 -34.07 -58.00
CA SER A 628 0.40 -33.77 -57.00
C SER A 628 0.74 -32.53 -56.18
N ALA A 629 -0.13 -31.51 -56.21
CA ALA A 629 -0.11 -30.39 -55.28
C ALA A 629 -1.52 -29.81 -55.12
N LYS A 630 -1.95 -29.59 -53.86
CA LYS A 630 -2.94 -28.57 -53.47
C LYS A 630 -3.03 -28.47 -51.95
N GLU A 631 -2.74 -27.28 -51.44
CA GLU A 631 -3.03 -26.87 -50.07
C GLU A 631 -4.53 -26.56 -49.91
N VAL A 632 -5.07 -26.68 -48.69
CA VAL A 632 -6.26 -25.95 -48.23
C VAL A 632 -6.03 -25.50 -46.79
N ILE A 633 -6.54 -24.33 -46.44
CA ILE A 633 -6.22 -23.55 -45.23
C ILE A 633 -7.25 -23.78 -44.10
N CYS A 634 -6.87 -23.40 -42.88
CA CYS A 634 -7.66 -23.40 -41.65
C CYS A 634 -9.03 -22.68 -41.75
N PRO A 635 -9.96 -23.06 -40.86
CA PRO A 635 -10.87 -22.09 -40.23
C PRO A 635 -10.99 -22.34 -38.70
N TRP A 636 -11.39 -21.40 -37.82
CA TRP A 636 -12.10 -20.12 -37.99
C TRP A 636 -11.63 -19.03 -37.01
N GLU A 637 -11.42 -17.82 -37.50
CA GLU A 637 -12.00 -16.58 -36.94
C GLU A 637 -12.61 -15.78 -38.10
N SER A 638 -13.65 -14.98 -37.88
CA SER A 638 -14.32 -14.21 -38.94
C SER A 638 -15.08 -12.98 -38.39
N PRO A 639 -15.32 -11.94 -39.20
CA PRO A 639 -15.27 -10.55 -38.70
C PRO A 639 -16.63 -9.81 -38.68
N VAL A 640 -16.57 -8.52 -38.35
CA VAL A 640 -17.68 -7.56 -38.36
C VAL A 640 -17.70 -6.75 -39.66
N GLU A 641 -18.90 -6.64 -40.24
CA GLU A 641 -19.44 -5.65 -41.22
C GLU A 641 -18.54 -4.96 -42.28
N GLU A 642 -19.00 -4.99 -43.53
CA GLU A 642 -19.63 -3.79 -44.16
C GLU A 642 -20.41 -4.11 -45.45
N GLY A 643 -21.39 -3.27 -45.81
CA GLY A 643 -21.60 -2.85 -47.21
C GLY A 643 -22.58 -3.60 -48.15
N ARG A 644 -23.86 -3.21 -48.12
CA ARG A 644 -24.82 -3.05 -49.26
C ARG A 644 -24.77 -4.01 -50.49
N ALA A 645 -25.92 -4.64 -50.79
CA ALA A 645 -26.82 -4.28 -51.91
C ALA A 645 -27.88 -5.39 -52.18
N GLY A 646 -29.12 -5.01 -52.47
CA GLY A 646 -30.26 -5.91 -52.69
C GLY A 646 -31.47 -5.48 -51.89
#